data_AF-A0A210R464-F1
#
_entry.id   AF-A0A210R464-F1
#
_cell.length_a   1.000
_cell.length_b   1.000
_cell.length_c   1.000
_cell.angle_alpha   90.00
_cell.angle_beta   90.00
_cell.angle_gamma   90.00
#
_symmetry.space_group_name_H-M   'P 1'
#
loop_
_entity.id
_entity.type
_entity.pdbx_description
1 polymer ?
#
loop_
_entity_poly.entity_id
_entity_poly.type
_entity_poly.pdbx_seq_one_letter_code
_entity_poly.pdbx_strand_id
1 'polypeptide(L)'
;MASHHRSSGGQGKKKVQVSFVIRDEVERHHRSGVNALQFDPVFNRLYSAGRDSIIRIWNTRANKDPYVLSMEHHTDWVNDIVLCCGGRTLISASSDTTVKVWNAHKGFCMSTLRTHKDYVKALAYAKEKEQVASAGLDRSIFLWDVNTLTALTASNNTVTTSSLNGNKDSIYSLAMNPPGTVIVSGSTEKVLRVWDPRTCQKLMKLKGHTDNVKALVLNRDGTQCLSGSSDGTIRLWSLGQQRCVATFRVHDEGVWALQTNESFSIVYSAGRDKRVWATDVRNPEYRALVCEESAPILKLELTHTDQPSLWIATTDSCIKCWPLQKISTKLSGGYDNEGLAPMYTQPDFTIKGGPSIRQYFVLNDKRHILTKDTENNVALWDVLTARKMEELGKIDFEEEIKKRFKTVFVPNWFSVDLKTGLLTIHLDESDCFAAWMSSRELGAGLTPEGTDPKLNIGQELLQALLEHWPKTHVYDNQESMNGIMEKSPSTPLFQVPGHTPVIFCEIGGRTLFRLLCRDAAGETEQMLLNETVPSWVVDVIVHRNAPKSNKIPFFLQPHPSTGIKTIKKDRLSASDMIQVRKVIEHVYEKVLGQGSENGSQTNSASGERAEPVEKEEPDLSSVAAEKVELICNEQILDSSMDLRTVKHFYWKQTGDLTLHYRPL
;
A
#
# COMPACT_ATOMS: atom_id res chain seq x y z
N MET A 1 47.67 -21.59 -3.51
CA MET A 1 47.79 -20.37 -4.32
C MET A 1 46.51 -19.57 -4.17
N ALA A 2 46.61 -18.39 -3.56
CA ALA A 2 45.48 -17.50 -3.34
C ALA A 2 45.00 -16.91 -4.67
N SER A 3 43.71 -17.04 -4.96
CA SER A 3 43.06 -16.30 -6.04
C SER A 3 42.15 -15.24 -5.44
N HIS A 4 42.52 -13.99 -5.69
CA HIS A 4 41.74 -12.80 -5.35
C HIS A 4 40.41 -12.80 -6.12
N HIS A 5 39.30 -12.92 -5.40
CA HIS A 5 38.01 -12.48 -5.93
C HIS A 5 37.94 -10.95 -5.87
N ARG A 6 37.99 -10.33 -7.06
CA ARG A 6 37.66 -8.92 -7.28
C ARG A 6 36.26 -8.64 -6.73
N SER A 7 36.17 -7.69 -5.82
CA SER A 7 34.93 -7.03 -5.42
C SER A 7 34.31 -6.36 -6.64
N SER A 8 33.17 -6.88 -7.10
CA SER A 8 32.31 -6.18 -8.06
C SER A 8 31.74 -4.93 -7.40
N GLY A 9 31.75 -3.81 -8.13
CA GLY A 9 31.49 -2.46 -7.65
C GLY A 9 30.17 -2.27 -6.91
N GLY A 10 30.19 -1.25 -6.03
CA GLY A 10 29.06 -0.86 -5.20
C GLY A 10 27.81 -0.57 -6.02
N GLN A 11 26.83 -1.46 -5.94
CA GLN A 11 25.43 -1.05 -6.07
C GLN A 11 25.15 -0.14 -4.87
N GLY A 12 24.87 1.14 -5.11
CA GLY A 12 24.39 2.03 -4.05
C GLY A 12 23.23 1.35 -3.33
N LYS A 13 23.28 1.28 -1.99
CA LYS A 13 22.17 0.73 -1.20
C LYS A 13 20.88 1.38 -1.69
N LYS A 14 19.91 0.58 -2.11
CA LYS A 14 18.60 1.09 -2.51
C LYS A 14 18.00 1.82 -1.31
N LYS A 15 17.40 2.97 -1.57
CA LYS A 15 16.70 3.75 -0.55
C LYS A 15 15.56 2.91 0.03
N VAL A 16 15.33 3.04 1.32
CA VAL A 16 14.29 2.34 2.07
C VAL A 16 13.27 3.38 2.52
N GLN A 17 12.00 3.13 2.19
CA GLN A 17 10.85 3.89 2.66
C GLN A 17 10.23 3.19 3.87
N VAL A 18 9.64 3.98 4.77
CA VAL A 18 8.80 3.48 5.86
C VAL A 18 7.34 3.62 5.42
N SER A 19 6.49 2.65 5.71
CA SER A 19 5.09 2.71 5.34
C SER A 19 4.21 2.15 6.44
N PHE A 20 2.99 2.64 6.54
CA PHE A 20 2.00 2.10 7.47
C PHE A 20 0.60 2.10 6.87
N VAL A 21 -0.28 1.27 7.43
CA VAL A 21 -1.65 1.09 6.92
C VAL A 21 -2.65 1.55 7.98
N ILE A 22 -3.52 2.49 7.62
CA ILE A 22 -4.62 2.93 8.48
C ILE A 22 -5.80 1.97 8.28
N ARG A 23 -6.10 1.17 9.30
CA ARG A 23 -7.10 0.10 9.26
C ARG A 23 -7.58 -0.31 10.65
N ASP A 24 -8.64 -1.11 10.70
CA ASP A 24 -9.03 -1.81 11.92
C ASP A 24 -8.08 -2.97 12.20
N GLU A 25 -8.05 -3.42 13.46
CA GLU A 25 -7.20 -4.55 13.88
C GLU A 25 -7.52 -5.81 13.07
N VAL A 26 -8.80 -6.11 12.87
CA VAL A 26 -9.26 -7.29 12.14
C VAL A 26 -10.11 -6.89 10.93
N GLU A 27 -9.52 -6.98 9.74
CA GLU A 27 -10.22 -6.77 8.47
C GLU A 27 -10.91 -8.08 8.04
N ARG A 28 -12.09 -8.36 8.58
CA ARG A 28 -12.82 -9.64 8.39
C ARG A 28 -13.23 -9.90 6.93
N HIS A 29 -13.48 -8.85 6.17
CA HIS A 29 -13.90 -8.93 4.77
C HIS A 29 -12.79 -8.46 3.85
N HIS A 30 -12.74 -8.97 2.61
CA HIS A 30 -11.83 -8.41 1.62
C HIS A 30 -12.10 -6.92 1.40
N ARG A 31 -11.05 -6.11 1.34
CA ARG A 31 -11.12 -4.66 1.08
C ARG A 31 -10.76 -4.30 -0.36
N SER A 32 -10.53 -5.29 -1.21
CA SER A 32 -10.29 -5.15 -2.65
C SER A 32 -10.63 -6.47 -3.35
N GLY A 33 -10.46 -6.54 -4.68
CA GLY A 33 -10.77 -7.73 -5.47
C GLY A 33 -9.97 -8.97 -5.04
N VAL A 34 -10.46 -10.15 -5.40
CA VAL A 34 -9.85 -11.44 -5.03
C VAL A 34 -9.17 -12.05 -6.26
N ASN A 35 -7.87 -12.32 -6.21
CA ASN A 35 -7.11 -12.78 -7.37
C ASN A 35 -7.10 -14.30 -7.53
N ALA A 36 -7.20 -15.06 -6.43
CA ALA A 36 -7.15 -16.52 -6.47
C ALA A 36 -7.93 -17.16 -5.33
N LEU A 37 -8.33 -18.40 -5.56
CA LEU A 37 -9.14 -19.22 -4.67
C LEU A 37 -8.54 -20.63 -4.61
N GLN A 38 -8.66 -21.29 -3.45
CA GLN A 38 -8.37 -22.72 -3.28
C GLN A 38 -9.41 -23.34 -2.35
N PHE A 39 -9.98 -24.48 -2.72
CA PHE A 39 -10.97 -25.17 -1.90
C PHE A 39 -10.39 -26.43 -1.24
N ASP A 40 -10.61 -26.55 0.07
CA ASP A 40 -10.34 -27.76 0.84
C ASP A 40 -11.65 -28.55 1.06
N PRO A 41 -11.82 -29.69 0.37
CA PRO A 41 -13.02 -30.51 0.51
C PRO A 41 -13.12 -31.24 1.84
N VAL A 42 -12.00 -31.49 2.53
CA VAL A 42 -11.96 -32.23 3.79
C VAL A 42 -12.60 -31.39 4.90
N PHE A 43 -12.16 -30.14 5.02
CA PHE A 43 -12.67 -29.23 6.05
C PHE A 43 -13.77 -28.28 5.57
N ASN A 44 -14.15 -28.35 4.28
CA ASN A 44 -15.08 -27.42 3.63
C ASN A 44 -14.63 -25.96 3.84
N ARG A 45 -13.34 -25.72 3.55
CA ARG A 45 -12.72 -24.40 3.69
C ARG A 45 -12.41 -23.82 2.33
N LEU A 46 -12.78 -22.57 2.13
CA LEU A 46 -12.31 -21.78 1.00
C LEU A 46 -11.18 -20.88 1.47
N TYR A 47 -10.08 -20.87 0.74
CA TYR A 47 -8.98 -19.93 0.90
C TYR A 47 -9.08 -18.90 -0.22
N SER A 48 -8.96 -17.62 0.11
CA SER A 48 -9.04 -16.53 -0.86
C SER A 48 -7.86 -15.57 -0.75
N ALA A 49 -7.24 -15.28 -1.89
CA ALA A 49 -6.09 -14.39 -2.00
C ALA A 49 -6.52 -12.98 -2.44
N GLY A 50 -6.51 -12.04 -1.50
CA GLY A 50 -6.98 -10.68 -1.75
C GLY A 50 -5.94 -9.75 -2.36
N ARG A 51 -6.41 -8.80 -3.16
CA ARG A 51 -5.64 -7.60 -3.55
C ARG A 51 -5.41 -6.66 -2.37
N ASP A 52 -6.11 -6.87 -1.26
CA ASP A 52 -5.86 -6.18 0.02
C ASP A 52 -4.68 -6.75 0.81
N SER A 53 -3.81 -7.54 0.16
CA SER A 53 -2.63 -8.21 0.70
C SER A 53 -2.89 -9.28 1.76
N ILE A 54 -4.14 -9.65 1.99
CA ILE A 54 -4.56 -10.59 3.04
C ILE A 54 -5.13 -11.86 2.39
N ILE A 55 -4.72 -13.01 2.91
CA ILE A 55 -5.35 -14.30 2.59
C ILE A 55 -6.38 -14.59 3.69
N ARG A 56 -7.59 -15.02 3.33
CA ARG A 56 -8.64 -15.35 4.30
C ARG A 56 -9.09 -16.79 4.16
N ILE A 57 -9.50 -17.38 5.29
CA ILE A 57 -10.09 -18.72 5.37
C ILE A 57 -11.58 -18.57 5.69
N TRP A 58 -12.41 -19.28 4.92
CA TRP A 58 -13.86 -19.28 5.07
C TRP A 58 -14.38 -20.69 5.31
N ASN A 59 -15.33 -20.84 6.21
CA ASN A 59 -16.11 -22.07 6.40
C ASN A 59 -17.34 -22.01 5.50
N THR A 60 -17.38 -22.83 4.45
CA THR A 60 -18.45 -22.79 3.45
C THR A 60 -19.74 -23.47 3.91
N ARG A 61 -19.76 -24.07 5.10
CA ARG A 61 -20.99 -24.60 5.74
C ARG A 61 -21.69 -23.58 6.63
N ALA A 62 -21.01 -22.50 7.00
CA ALA A 62 -21.54 -21.50 7.92
C ALA A 62 -22.16 -20.31 7.14
N ASN A 63 -23.47 -20.36 6.88
CA ASN A 63 -24.14 -19.33 6.07
C ASN A 63 -24.19 -17.93 6.70
N LYS A 64 -24.26 -17.82 8.03
CA LYS A 64 -24.41 -16.51 8.71
C LYS A 64 -23.08 -15.78 8.88
N ASP A 65 -22.02 -16.51 9.20
CA ASP A 65 -20.69 -15.97 9.46
C ASP A 65 -19.64 -16.98 8.98
N PRO A 66 -19.24 -16.92 7.69
CA PRO A 66 -18.29 -17.86 7.14
C PRO A 66 -16.84 -17.55 7.54
N TYR A 67 -16.54 -16.39 8.14
CA TYR A 67 -15.16 -16.00 8.42
C TYR A 67 -14.52 -16.91 9.48
N VAL A 68 -13.31 -17.41 9.20
CA VAL A 68 -12.53 -18.22 10.14
C VAL A 68 -11.33 -17.42 10.66
N LEU A 69 -10.41 -17.05 9.77
CA LEU A 69 -9.21 -16.28 10.13
C LEU A 69 -8.60 -15.56 8.92
N SER A 70 -7.79 -14.53 9.20
CA SER A 70 -6.95 -13.81 8.24
C SER A 70 -5.48 -14.22 8.42
N MET A 71 -4.78 -14.44 7.30
CA MET A 71 -3.36 -14.74 7.23
C MET A 71 -2.63 -13.53 6.67
N GLU A 72 -1.99 -12.76 7.55
CA GLU A 72 -1.44 -11.44 7.22
C GLU A 72 0.08 -11.44 7.27
N HIS A 73 0.71 -11.21 6.13
CA HIS A 73 2.16 -11.01 6.06
C HIS A 73 2.59 -10.33 4.76
N HIS A 74 1.88 -10.58 3.65
CA HIS A 74 2.10 -9.85 2.40
C HIS A 74 1.76 -8.37 2.57
N THR A 75 2.46 -7.52 1.81
CA THR A 75 2.33 -6.05 1.83
C THR A 75 1.81 -5.48 0.51
N ASP A 76 1.51 -6.36 -0.43
CA ASP A 76 0.93 -6.06 -1.73
C ASP A 76 0.03 -7.23 -2.17
N TRP A 77 -0.61 -7.10 -3.32
CA TRP A 77 -1.58 -8.04 -3.86
C TRP A 77 -1.07 -9.47 -3.80
N VAL A 78 -1.86 -10.36 -3.18
CA VAL A 78 -1.63 -11.80 -3.31
C VAL A 78 -2.21 -12.23 -4.65
N ASN A 79 -1.36 -12.60 -5.59
CA ASN A 79 -1.72 -12.87 -6.98
C ASN A 79 -2.20 -14.31 -7.18
N ASP A 80 -1.63 -15.28 -6.45
CA ASP A 80 -2.02 -16.68 -6.55
C ASP A 80 -1.75 -17.43 -5.24
N ILE A 81 -2.51 -18.50 -5.02
CA ILE A 81 -2.36 -19.41 -3.89
C ILE A 81 -2.53 -20.86 -4.34
N VAL A 82 -1.78 -21.76 -3.71
CA VAL A 82 -1.86 -23.21 -3.92
C VAL A 82 -2.00 -23.89 -2.57
N LEU A 83 -3.00 -24.76 -2.44
CA LEU A 83 -3.17 -25.62 -1.28
C LEU A 83 -2.54 -27.00 -1.57
N CYS A 84 -1.59 -27.42 -0.73
CA CYS A 84 -0.77 -28.62 -0.94
C CYS A 84 -0.68 -29.48 0.33
N CYS A 85 -0.02 -30.64 0.24
CA CYS A 85 0.11 -31.60 1.34
C CYS A 85 -1.23 -32.01 1.98
N GLY A 86 -2.26 -32.20 1.15
CA GLY A 86 -3.60 -32.57 1.59
C GLY A 86 -4.28 -31.52 2.49
N GLY A 87 -4.08 -30.22 2.21
CA GLY A 87 -4.74 -29.12 2.93
C GLY A 87 -3.90 -28.48 4.05
N ARG A 88 -2.74 -29.07 4.38
CA ARG A 88 -1.92 -28.61 5.54
C ARG A 88 -1.08 -27.39 5.25
N THR A 89 -0.65 -27.23 4.00
CA THR A 89 0.31 -26.21 3.59
C THR A 89 -0.30 -25.33 2.50
N LEU A 90 -0.17 -24.02 2.65
CA LEU A 90 -0.50 -23.06 1.60
C LEU A 90 0.79 -22.43 1.08
N ILE A 91 0.90 -22.26 -0.23
CA ILE A 91 1.93 -21.43 -0.85
C ILE A 91 1.24 -20.23 -1.50
N SER A 92 1.78 -19.03 -1.30
CA SER A 92 1.25 -17.82 -1.91
C SER A 92 2.30 -17.06 -2.70
N ALA A 93 1.87 -16.36 -3.75
CA ALA A 93 2.68 -15.50 -4.60
C ALA A 93 2.13 -14.07 -4.57
N SER A 94 3.00 -13.07 -4.42
CA SER A 94 2.56 -11.67 -4.26
C SER A 94 3.32 -10.68 -5.13
N SER A 95 2.70 -9.53 -5.35
CA SER A 95 3.30 -8.33 -5.93
C SER A 95 4.37 -7.70 -5.00
N ASP A 96 4.49 -8.13 -3.75
CA ASP A 96 5.60 -7.74 -2.86
C ASP A 96 6.94 -8.45 -3.19
N THR A 97 6.98 -9.10 -4.36
CA THR A 97 8.07 -9.90 -4.93
C THR A 97 8.41 -11.17 -4.16
N THR A 98 7.58 -11.60 -3.21
CA THR A 98 7.85 -12.79 -2.39
C THR A 98 6.90 -13.94 -2.68
N VAL A 99 7.40 -15.15 -2.42
CA VAL A 99 6.59 -16.35 -2.25
C VAL A 99 6.61 -16.70 -0.76
N LYS A 100 5.45 -17.00 -0.17
CA LYS A 100 5.35 -17.36 1.25
C LYS A 100 4.80 -18.77 1.42
N VAL A 101 5.35 -19.45 2.42
CA VAL A 101 4.96 -20.79 2.85
C VAL A 101 4.19 -20.64 4.15
N TRP A 102 3.02 -21.25 4.25
CA TRP A 102 2.14 -21.09 5.39
C TRP A 102 1.67 -22.43 5.94
N ASN A 103 1.45 -22.45 7.25
CA ASN A 103 0.60 -23.46 7.84
C ASN A 103 -0.86 -23.09 7.57
N ALA A 104 -1.54 -23.82 6.68
CA ALA A 104 -2.88 -23.48 6.23
C ALA A 104 -3.97 -23.72 7.29
N HIS A 105 -3.72 -24.60 8.26
CA HIS A 105 -4.68 -24.89 9.34
C HIS A 105 -4.59 -23.87 10.48
N LYS A 106 -3.38 -23.47 10.85
CA LYS A 106 -3.12 -22.52 11.94
C LYS A 106 -3.05 -21.06 11.49
N GLY A 107 -2.87 -20.81 10.20
CA GLY A 107 -2.96 -19.47 9.61
C GLY A 107 -1.73 -18.57 9.79
N PHE A 108 -0.53 -19.12 9.96
CA PHE A 108 0.70 -18.33 10.11
C PHE A 108 1.73 -18.63 9.01
N CYS A 109 2.55 -17.62 8.70
CA CYS A 109 3.64 -17.70 7.73
C CYS A 109 4.83 -18.44 8.36
N MET A 110 5.28 -19.51 7.71
CA MET A 110 6.44 -20.30 8.12
C MET A 110 7.75 -19.79 7.51
N SER A 111 7.72 -19.35 6.25
CA SER A 111 8.92 -18.95 5.51
C SER A 111 8.60 -17.97 4.38
N THR A 112 9.55 -17.10 4.07
CA THR A 112 9.46 -16.13 2.97
C THR A 112 10.62 -16.34 1.99
N LEU A 113 10.29 -16.73 0.78
CA LEU A 113 11.24 -16.95 -0.32
C LEU A 113 11.37 -15.65 -1.12
N ARG A 114 12.60 -15.14 -1.22
CA ARG A 114 12.93 -13.81 -1.76
C ARG A 114 13.77 -13.89 -3.04
N THR A 115 13.51 -14.89 -3.87
CA THR A 115 14.29 -15.15 -5.08
C THR A 115 13.80 -14.36 -6.29
N HIS A 116 12.50 -14.10 -6.35
CA HIS A 116 11.91 -13.26 -7.39
C HIS A 116 12.33 -11.80 -7.24
N LYS A 117 12.49 -11.12 -8.38
CA LYS A 117 12.99 -9.73 -8.47
C LYS A 117 11.90 -8.72 -8.84
N ASP A 118 10.70 -9.21 -9.10
CA ASP A 118 9.53 -8.44 -9.51
C ASP A 118 8.27 -9.22 -9.08
N TYR A 119 7.08 -8.75 -9.41
CA TYR A 119 5.81 -9.30 -8.94
C TYR A 119 5.66 -10.76 -9.32
N VAL A 120 5.38 -11.62 -8.34
CA VAL A 120 5.12 -13.04 -8.56
C VAL A 120 3.64 -13.18 -8.91
N LYS A 121 3.34 -13.64 -10.12
CA LYS A 121 1.99 -13.59 -10.72
C LYS A 121 1.25 -14.90 -10.67
N ALA A 122 1.94 -16.03 -10.74
CA ALA A 122 1.32 -17.34 -10.88
C ALA A 122 2.08 -18.42 -10.12
N LEU A 123 1.33 -19.39 -9.61
CA LEU A 123 1.83 -20.63 -9.06
C LEU A 123 1.33 -21.80 -9.90
N ALA A 124 2.07 -22.91 -9.88
CA ALA A 124 1.63 -24.18 -10.43
C ALA A 124 2.00 -25.32 -9.48
N TYR A 125 1.24 -26.41 -9.50
CA TYR A 125 1.37 -27.48 -8.52
C TYR A 125 1.27 -28.87 -9.17
N ALA A 126 2.24 -29.72 -8.87
CA ALA A 126 2.23 -31.14 -9.19
C ALA A 126 1.94 -31.95 -7.91
N LYS A 127 0.67 -32.30 -7.75
CA LYS A 127 0.14 -32.97 -6.55
C LYS A 127 0.85 -34.27 -6.20
N GLU A 128 1.14 -35.12 -7.18
CA GLU A 128 1.71 -36.45 -6.92
C GLU A 128 3.20 -36.38 -6.48
N LYS A 129 3.85 -35.23 -6.67
CA LYS A 129 5.25 -34.98 -6.27
C LYS A 129 5.40 -33.98 -5.14
N GLU A 130 4.31 -33.34 -4.72
CA GLU A 130 4.35 -32.19 -3.81
C GLU A 130 5.37 -31.13 -4.27
N GLN A 131 5.35 -30.82 -5.57
CA GLN A 131 6.24 -29.81 -6.18
C GLN A 131 5.42 -28.60 -6.62
N VAL A 132 5.89 -27.41 -6.24
CA VAL A 132 5.30 -26.12 -6.63
C VAL A 132 6.27 -25.36 -7.51
N ALA A 133 5.74 -24.65 -8.50
CA ALA A 133 6.49 -23.70 -9.30
C ALA A 133 5.94 -22.28 -9.10
N SER A 134 6.81 -21.27 -9.12
CA SER A 134 6.44 -19.86 -9.05
C SER A 134 7.00 -19.07 -10.22
N ALA A 135 6.20 -18.15 -10.76
CA ALA A 135 6.59 -17.33 -11.89
C ALA A 135 6.03 -15.90 -11.80
N GLY A 136 6.73 -14.95 -12.42
CA GLY A 136 6.36 -13.54 -12.31
C GLY A 136 6.85 -12.65 -13.45
N LEU A 137 6.78 -11.35 -13.19
CA LEU A 137 7.18 -10.30 -14.14
C LEU A 137 8.70 -10.28 -14.40
N ASP A 138 9.48 -10.86 -13.49
CA ASP A 138 10.93 -11.06 -13.61
C ASP A 138 11.33 -12.16 -14.62
N ARG A 139 10.34 -12.74 -15.31
CA ARG A 139 10.50 -13.73 -16.40
C ARG A 139 11.10 -15.05 -15.93
N SER A 140 11.29 -15.21 -14.63
CA SER A 140 11.90 -16.36 -14.01
C SER A 140 10.83 -17.34 -13.55
N ILE A 141 11.14 -18.63 -13.62
CA ILE A 141 10.33 -19.69 -13.02
C ILE A 141 11.22 -20.43 -12.05
N PHE A 142 10.80 -20.55 -10.79
CA PHE A 142 11.49 -21.35 -9.78
C PHE A 142 10.66 -22.58 -9.42
N LEU A 143 11.34 -23.71 -9.20
CA LEU A 143 10.75 -24.96 -8.74
C LEU A 143 11.11 -25.20 -7.29
N TRP A 144 10.12 -25.66 -6.52
CA TRP A 144 10.18 -25.83 -5.08
C TRP A 144 9.60 -27.19 -4.70
N ASP A 145 10.37 -27.98 -3.95
CA ASP A 145 9.82 -29.14 -3.25
C ASP A 145 9.17 -28.67 -1.95
N VAL A 146 7.86 -28.90 -1.81
CA VAL A 146 7.09 -28.45 -0.65
C VAL A 146 7.57 -29.13 0.63
N ASN A 147 7.99 -30.39 0.57
CA ASN A 147 8.48 -31.10 1.74
C ASN A 147 9.74 -30.44 2.29
N THR A 148 10.70 -30.13 1.42
CA THR A 148 11.90 -29.34 1.77
C THR A 148 11.53 -27.99 2.37
N LEU A 149 10.57 -27.26 1.78
CA LEU A 149 10.12 -25.96 2.29
C LEU A 149 9.49 -26.05 3.69
N THR A 150 8.68 -27.08 3.96
CA THR A 150 8.03 -27.27 5.26
C THR A 150 8.99 -27.76 6.35
N ALA A 151 10.14 -28.33 5.96
CA ALA A 151 11.18 -28.80 6.87
C ALA A 151 12.20 -27.71 7.24
N LEU A 152 12.06 -26.48 6.72
CA LEU A 152 12.94 -25.37 7.07
C LEU A 152 12.79 -25.00 8.56
N THR A 153 13.93 -24.77 9.21
CA THR A 153 14.03 -24.35 10.61
C THR A 153 15.01 -23.18 10.71
N ALA A 154 15.11 -22.56 11.89
CA ALA A 154 16.14 -21.54 12.14
C ALA A 154 17.58 -22.07 11.89
N SER A 155 17.82 -23.37 12.10
CA SER A 155 19.11 -24.03 11.86
C SER A 155 19.29 -24.57 10.44
N ASN A 156 18.22 -24.75 9.67
CA ASN A 156 18.26 -25.22 8.28
C ASN A 156 17.44 -24.28 7.39
N ASN A 157 18.04 -23.15 7.02
CA ASN A 157 17.42 -22.07 6.26
C ASN A 157 17.88 -21.98 4.80
N THR A 158 18.64 -22.97 4.32
CA THR A 158 19.14 -22.99 2.94
C THR A 158 18.19 -23.78 2.03
N VAL A 159 17.66 -23.12 0.98
CA VAL A 159 16.84 -23.76 -0.05
C VAL A 159 17.63 -23.79 -1.36
N THR A 160 17.82 -24.97 -1.94
CA THR A 160 18.33 -25.10 -3.31
C THR A 160 17.22 -24.77 -4.30
N THR A 161 17.50 -23.87 -5.24
CA THR A 161 16.51 -23.45 -6.24
C THR A 161 16.86 -24.00 -7.61
N SER A 162 15.90 -24.67 -8.23
CA SER A 162 15.96 -24.99 -9.65
C SER A 162 15.20 -23.93 -10.43
N SER A 163 15.76 -23.44 -11.52
CA SER A 163 15.13 -22.41 -12.35
C SER A 163 14.94 -22.88 -13.79
N LEU A 164 13.80 -22.49 -14.38
CA LEU A 164 13.52 -22.74 -15.79
C LEU A 164 13.77 -21.48 -16.61
N ASN A 165 14.74 -21.56 -17.50
CA ASN A 165 15.13 -20.44 -18.34
C ASN A 165 14.42 -20.47 -19.69
N GLY A 166 14.21 -19.29 -20.29
CA GLY A 166 13.87 -19.14 -21.70
C GLY A 166 12.69 -18.23 -22.02
N ASN A 167 11.88 -17.83 -21.04
CA ASN A 167 10.85 -16.80 -21.22
C ASN A 167 11.52 -15.47 -21.61
N LYS A 168 11.00 -14.80 -22.62
CA LYS A 168 11.53 -13.50 -23.08
C LYS A 168 10.80 -12.31 -22.46
N ASP A 169 9.60 -12.55 -21.94
CA ASP A 169 8.69 -11.52 -21.46
C ASP A 169 8.03 -11.96 -20.13
N SER A 170 7.31 -11.05 -19.49
CA SER A 170 6.68 -11.22 -18.18
C SER A 170 5.64 -12.33 -18.18
N ILE A 171 5.70 -13.21 -17.16
CA ILE A 171 4.86 -14.40 -17.05
C ILE A 171 3.61 -14.08 -16.25
N TYR A 172 2.44 -14.46 -16.78
CA TYR A 172 1.13 -14.20 -16.17
C TYR A 172 0.37 -15.45 -15.75
N SER A 173 0.73 -16.61 -16.30
CA SER A 173 0.09 -17.88 -15.95
C SER A 173 1.08 -19.03 -15.96
N LEU A 174 0.86 -20.02 -15.10
CA LEU A 174 1.68 -21.21 -14.98
C LEU A 174 0.78 -22.41 -14.71
N ALA A 175 1.10 -23.56 -15.31
CA ALA A 175 0.40 -24.82 -15.02
C ALA A 175 1.37 -25.99 -15.02
N MET A 176 1.12 -26.94 -14.12
CA MET A 176 1.81 -28.23 -14.03
C MET A 176 0.78 -29.35 -14.04
N ASN A 177 1.12 -30.49 -14.62
CA ASN A 177 0.27 -31.67 -14.51
C ASN A 177 0.50 -32.39 -13.16
N PRO A 178 -0.47 -33.16 -12.64
CA PRO A 178 -0.38 -33.80 -11.33
C PRO A 178 0.86 -34.70 -11.12
N PRO A 179 1.29 -35.52 -12.11
CA PRO A 179 2.54 -36.30 -12.03
C PRO A 179 3.83 -35.46 -12.04
N GLY A 180 3.75 -34.16 -12.35
CA GLY A 180 4.91 -33.27 -12.46
C GLY A 180 5.90 -33.71 -13.54
N THR A 181 5.39 -33.97 -14.75
CA THR A 181 6.20 -34.31 -15.94
C THR A 181 6.23 -33.18 -16.95
N VAL A 182 5.29 -32.24 -16.88
CA VAL A 182 5.15 -31.11 -17.80
C VAL A 182 4.82 -29.85 -17.01
N ILE A 183 5.51 -28.76 -17.34
CA ILE A 183 5.16 -27.41 -16.91
C ILE A 183 5.02 -26.49 -18.12
N VAL A 184 3.98 -25.65 -18.12
CA VAL A 184 3.68 -24.70 -19.18
C VAL A 184 3.60 -23.29 -18.61
N SER A 185 4.21 -22.31 -19.29
CA SER A 185 4.07 -20.89 -18.96
C SER A 185 3.32 -20.12 -20.06
N GLY A 186 2.55 -19.11 -19.62
CA GLY A 186 1.86 -18.14 -20.47
C GLY A 186 2.32 -16.72 -20.11
N SER A 187 2.55 -15.90 -21.13
CA SER A 187 3.20 -14.59 -20.98
C SER A 187 2.71 -13.60 -22.03
N THR A 188 3.16 -12.36 -21.89
CA THR A 188 3.07 -11.31 -22.92
C THR A 188 3.86 -11.62 -24.19
N GLU A 189 4.70 -12.68 -24.20
CA GLU A 189 5.34 -13.22 -25.42
C GLU A 189 4.30 -13.86 -26.37
N LYS A 190 3.05 -14.09 -25.92
CA LYS A 190 1.94 -14.68 -26.69
C LYS A 190 2.17 -16.13 -27.12
N VAL A 191 3.28 -16.72 -26.67
CA VAL A 191 3.72 -18.08 -26.95
C VAL A 191 3.73 -18.84 -25.64
N LEU A 192 3.19 -20.06 -25.65
CA LEU A 192 3.30 -20.96 -24.51
C LEU A 192 4.64 -21.67 -24.60
N ARG A 193 5.34 -21.74 -23.48
CA ARG A 193 6.61 -22.48 -23.39
C ARG A 193 6.44 -23.65 -22.46
N VAL A 194 7.07 -24.77 -22.81
CA VAL A 194 6.87 -26.05 -22.14
C VAL A 194 8.23 -26.63 -21.75
N TRP A 195 8.32 -27.15 -20.53
CA TRP A 195 9.51 -27.81 -20.00
C TRP A 195 9.16 -29.13 -19.31
N ASP A 196 10.17 -29.98 -19.16
CA ASP A 196 10.16 -31.07 -18.18
C ASP A 196 10.75 -30.54 -16.86
N PRO A 197 9.96 -30.45 -15.77
CA PRO A 197 10.43 -29.88 -14.52
C PRO A 197 11.47 -30.77 -13.81
N ARG A 198 11.64 -32.04 -14.20
CA ARG A 198 12.63 -32.95 -13.60
C ARG A 198 14.03 -32.72 -14.14
N THR A 199 14.13 -32.44 -15.43
CA THR A 199 15.41 -32.25 -16.13
C THR A 199 15.71 -30.77 -16.40
N CYS A 200 14.73 -29.89 -16.15
CA CYS A 200 14.75 -28.47 -16.51
C CYS A 200 14.94 -28.22 -18.02
N GLN A 201 14.71 -29.23 -18.86
CA GLN A 201 14.87 -29.13 -20.31
C GLN A 201 13.65 -28.50 -20.98
N LYS A 202 13.89 -27.68 -22.00
CA LYS A 202 12.84 -27.11 -22.87
C LYS A 202 12.31 -28.21 -23.78
N LEU A 203 11.00 -28.39 -23.79
CA LEU A 203 10.34 -29.38 -24.66
C LEU A 203 9.87 -28.76 -25.97
N MET A 204 9.09 -27.67 -25.91
CA MET A 204 8.49 -27.06 -27.10
C MET A 204 8.06 -25.61 -26.87
N LYS A 205 7.67 -24.93 -27.96
CA LYS A 205 7.02 -23.62 -27.95
C LYS A 205 5.75 -23.68 -28.79
N LEU A 206 4.63 -23.29 -28.22
CA LEU A 206 3.34 -23.34 -28.89
C LEU A 206 2.91 -21.92 -29.28
N LYS A 207 2.93 -21.65 -30.58
CA LYS A 207 2.53 -20.35 -31.16
C LYS A 207 1.08 -20.42 -31.60
N GLY A 208 0.33 -19.35 -31.36
CA GLY A 208 -1.02 -19.20 -31.91
C GLY A 208 -1.84 -18.08 -31.29
N HIS A 209 -1.67 -17.80 -29.99
CA HIS A 209 -2.31 -16.63 -29.37
C HIS A 209 -1.76 -15.31 -29.93
N THR A 210 -2.61 -14.29 -29.93
CA THR A 210 -2.29 -12.95 -30.44
C THR A 210 -2.13 -11.91 -29.33
N ASP A 211 -2.36 -12.31 -28.08
CA ASP A 211 -2.18 -11.48 -26.89
C ASP A 211 -1.73 -12.32 -25.66
N ASN A 212 -1.62 -11.67 -24.50
CA ASN A 212 -1.15 -12.22 -23.24
C ASN A 212 -2.02 -13.41 -22.76
N VAL A 213 -1.35 -14.52 -22.44
CA VAL A 213 -1.97 -15.74 -21.92
C VAL A 213 -2.04 -15.66 -20.39
N LYS A 214 -3.26 -15.68 -19.84
CA LYS A 214 -3.53 -15.46 -18.41
C LYS A 214 -4.09 -16.67 -17.67
N ALA A 215 -4.54 -17.69 -18.39
CA ALA A 215 -5.01 -18.95 -17.80
C ALA A 215 -4.43 -20.14 -18.52
N LEU A 216 -4.01 -21.15 -17.76
CA LEU A 216 -3.51 -22.42 -18.28
C LEU A 216 -4.05 -23.56 -17.42
N VAL A 217 -4.48 -24.64 -18.08
CA VAL A 217 -4.86 -25.90 -17.44
C VAL A 217 -4.24 -27.05 -18.23
N LEU A 218 -3.68 -28.03 -17.52
CA LEU A 218 -3.16 -29.27 -18.10
C LEU A 218 -4.07 -30.43 -17.73
N ASN A 219 -4.24 -31.38 -18.64
CA ASN A 219 -4.84 -32.66 -18.29
C ASN A 219 -3.88 -33.49 -17.42
N ARG A 220 -4.42 -34.54 -16.78
CA ARG A 220 -3.64 -35.37 -15.83
C ARG A 220 -2.34 -35.91 -16.43
N ASP A 221 -2.41 -36.44 -17.64
CA ASP A 221 -1.27 -37.09 -18.30
C ASP A 221 -0.26 -36.09 -18.88
N GLY A 222 -0.58 -34.79 -18.90
CA GLY A 222 0.27 -33.77 -19.51
C GLY A 222 0.41 -33.94 -21.03
N THR A 223 -0.63 -34.45 -21.70
CA THR A 223 -0.68 -34.64 -23.15
C THR A 223 -1.45 -33.53 -23.87
N GLN A 224 -2.34 -32.84 -23.14
CA GLN A 224 -3.15 -31.73 -23.64
C GLN A 224 -3.09 -30.54 -22.69
N CYS A 225 -3.16 -29.34 -23.27
CA CYS A 225 -3.21 -28.08 -22.53
C CYS A 225 -4.36 -27.21 -23.04
N LEU A 226 -5.10 -26.59 -22.13
CA LEU A 226 -6.03 -25.50 -22.43
C LEU A 226 -5.42 -24.17 -22.02
N SER A 227 -5.56 -23.15 -22.85
CA SER A 227 -5.08 -21.80 -22.55
C SER A 227 -6.11 -20.73 -22.86
N GLY A 228 -6.24 -19.76 -21.96
CA GLY A 228 -7.12 -18.60 -22.06
C GLY A 228 -6.28 -17.33 -22.19
N SER A 229 -6.61 -16.49 -23.18
CA SER A 229 -5.82 -15.32 -23.52
C SER A 229 -6.64 -14.05 -23.55
N SER A 230 -5.93 -12.93 -23.38
CA SER A 230 -6.48 -11.58 -23.54
C SER A 230 -6.96 -11.28 -24.96
N ASP A 231 -6.65 -12.16 -25.94
CA ASP A 231 -7.19 -12.12 -27.30
C ASP A 231 -8.63 -12.63 -27.43
N GLY A 232 -9.27 -13.01 -26.31
CA GLY A 232 -10.65 -13.50 -26.26
C GLY A 232 -10.82 -14.96 -26.66
N THR A 233 -9.73 -15.66 -26.99
CA THR A 233 -9.77 -17.07 -27.41
C THR A 233 -9.35 -18.02 -26.30
N ILE A 234 -9.94 -19.21 -26.33
CA ILE A 234 -9.47 -20.37 -25.59
C ILE A 234 -8.89 -21.34 -26.61
N ARG A 235 -7.72 -21.91 -26.34
CA ARG A 235 -7.06 -22.85 -27.26
C ARG A 235 -6.80 -24.19 -26.59
N LEU A 236 -7.10 -25.27 -27.32
CA LEU A 236 -6.70 -26.62 -26.96
C LEU A 236 -5.43 -26.98 -27.75
N TRP A 237 -4.42 -27.44 -27.03
CA TRP A 237 -3.12 -27.83 -27.57
C TRP A 237 -2.91 -29.32 -27.38
N SER A 238 -2.43 -29.99 -28.42
CA SER A 238 -1.84 -31.32 -28.28
C SER A 238 -0.33 -31.16 -28.11
N LEU A 239 0.19 -31.61 -26.96
CA LEU A 239 1.62 -31.51 -26.66
C LEU A 239 2.44 -32.55 -27.45
N GLY A 240 1.86 -33.73 -27.72
CA GLY A 240 2.48 -34.71 -28.61
C GLY A 240 2.61 -34.23 -30.05
N GLN A 241 1.59 -33.52 -30.58
CA GLN A 241 1.62 -32.95 -31.93
C GLN A 241 2.24 -31.54 -31.98
N GLN A 242 2.58 -30.96 -30.82
CA GLN A 242 3.16 -29.62 -30.67
C GLN A 242 2.38 -28.50 -31.40
N ARG A 243 1.05 -28.60 -31.44
CA ARG A 243 0.20 -27.65 -32.17
C ARG A 243 -1.14 -27.40 -31.50
N CYS A 244 -1.75 -26.28 -31.88
CA CYS A 244 -3.15 -25.98 -31.58
C CYS A 244 -4.05 -26.97 -32.35
N VAL A 245 -4.96 -27.63 -31.65
CA VAL A 245 -5.92 -28.57 -32.26
C VAL A 245 -7.33 -27.99 -32.32
N ALA A 246 -7.68 -27.04 -31.45
CA ALA A 246 -8.96 -26.32 -31.50
C ALA A 246 -8.84 -24.90 -30.94
N THR A 247 -9.73 -24.00 -31.37
CA THR A 247 -9.81 -22.62 -30.88
C THR A 247 -11.27 -22.26 -30.64
N PHE A 248 -11.63 -21.95 -29.41
CA PHE A 248 -12.98 -21.60 -28.97
C PHE A 248 -13.08 -20.08 -28.86
N ARG A 249 -14.14 -19.51 -29.45
CA ARG A 249 -14.45 -18.07 -29.43
C ARG A 249 -15.81 -17.88 -28.78
N VAL A 250 -15.83 -17.98 -27.45
CA VAL A 250 -17.04 -17.88 -26.64
C VAL A 250 -17.13 -16.58 -25.85
N HIS A 251 -16.03 -15.83 -25.77
CA HIS A 251 -15.93 -14.55 -25.06
C HIS A 251 -15.76 -13.39 -26.04
N ASP A 252 -16.35 -12.25 -25.69
CA ASP A 252 -16.24 -11.00 -26.46
C ASP A 252 -14.98 -10.20 -26.08
N GLU A 253 -14.43 -10.46 -24.90
CA GLU A 253 -13.22 -9.84 -24.37
C GLU A 253 -12.23 -10.90 -23.82
N GLY A 254 -11.11 -10.46 -23.25
CA GLY A 254 -10.04 -11.34 -22.78
C GLY A 254 -10.46 -12.38 -21.73
N VAL A 255 -10.02 -13.62 -21.93
CA VAL A 255 -10.24 -14.77 -21.02
C VAL A 255 -9.12 -14.84 -19.99
N TRP A 256 -9.48 -14.80 -18.71
CA TRP A 256 -8.52 -14.66 -17.61
C TRP A 256 -8.51 -15.85 -16.64
N ALA A 257 -9.57 -16.65 -16.60
CA ALA A 257 -9.69 -17.80 -15.73
C ALA A 257 -10.21 -19.01 -16.52
N LEU A 258 -9.64 -20.18 -16.21
CA LEU A 258 -10.05 -21.47 -16.73
C LEU A 258 -10.10 -22.51 -15.61
N GLN A 259 -11.08 -23.41 -15.68
CA GLN A 259 -11.18 -24.64 -14.88
C GLN A 259 -11.68 -25.77 -15.78
N THR A 260 -11.41 -27.02 -15.40
CA THR A 260 -11.94 -28.19 -16.12
C THR A 260 -12.54 -29.18 -15.15
N ASN A 261 -13.49 -29.99 -15.62
CA ASN A 261 -13.86 -31.19 -14.89
C ASN A 261 -12.73 -32.24 -14.92
N GLU A 262 -12.83 -33.27 -14.07
CA GLU A 262 -11.78 -34.29 -13.92
C GLU A 262 -11.48 -35.06 -15.22
N SER A 263 -12.48 -35.23 -16.09
CA SER A 263 -12.32 -35.91 -17.38
C SER A 263 -11.74 -35.02 -18.48
N PHE A 264 -11.46 -33.74 -18.19
CA PHE A 264 -10.97 -32.76 -19.17
C PHE A 264 -11.89 -32.60 -20.39
N SER A 265 -13.19 -32.88 -20.23
CA SER A 265 -14.20 -32.87 -21.30
C SER A 265 -15.00 -31.57 -21.34
N ILE A 266 -15.11 -30.87 -20.21
CA ILE A 266 -15.79 -29.57 -20.10
C ILE A 266 -14.78 -28.56 -19.59
N VAL A 267 -14.68 -27.43 -20.30
CA VAL A 267 -13.93 -26.26 -19.85
C VAL A 267 -14.89 -25.19 -19.35
N TYR A 268 -14.63 -24.69 -18.15
CA TYR A 268 -15.24 -23.49 -17.59
C TYR A 268 -14.33 -22.31 -17.86
N SER A 269 -14.85 -21.26 -18.49
CA SER A 269 -14.06 -20.09 -18.87
C SER A 269 -14.72 -18.79 -18.48
N ALA A 270 -13.91 -17.84 -18.05
CA ALA A 270 -14.37 -16.53 -17.63
C ALA A 270 -13.28 -15.46 -17.80
N GLY A 271 -13.68 -14.19 -17.86
CA GLY A 271 -12.74 -13.10 -17.96
C GLY A 271 -13.37 -11.73 -17.88
N ARG A 272 -12.91 -10.84 -18.77
CA ARG A 272 -13.21 -9.40 -18.71
C ARG A 272 -14.67 -9.07 -19.02
N ASP A 273 -15.30 -9.86 -19.89
CA ASP A 273 -16.71 -9.74 -20.28
C ASP A 273 -17.70 -10.20 -19.19
N LYS A 274 -17.20 -10.63 -18.03
CA LYS A 274 -17.98 -11.02 -16.84
C LYS A 274 -18.85 -12.27 -17.01
N ARG A 275 -18.78 -12.94 -18.14
CA ARG A 275 -19.57 -14.14 -18.43
C ARG A 275 -18.81 -15.40 -18.06
N VAL A 276 -19.54 -16.41 -17.59
CA VAL A 276 -18.98 -17.74 -17.32
C VAL A 276 -19.59 -18.73 -18.30
N TRP A 277 -18.74 -19.33 -19.13
CA TRP A 277 -19.14 -20.35 -20.09
C TRP A 277 -18.71 -21.73 -19.63
N ALA A 278 -19.58 -22.71 -19.79
CA ALA A 278 -19.21 -24.13 -19.79
C ALA A 278 -19.26 -24.62 -21.25
N THR A 279 -18.15 -25.15 -21.77
CA THR A 279 -18.01 -25.57 -23.18
C THR A 279 -17.50 -27.00 -23.26
N ASP A 280 -18.11 -27.85 -24.09
CA ASP A 280 -17.57 -29.19 -24.39
C ASP A 280 -16.30 -29.04 -25.24
N VAL A 281 -15.21 -29.64 -24.77
CA VAL A 281 -13.87 -29.52 -25.38
C VAL A 281 -13.80 -30.22 -26.75
N ARG A 282 -14.62 -31.24 -26.98
CA ARG A 282 -14.69 -32.00 -28.24
C ARG A 282 -15.60 -31.33 -29.26
N ASN A 283 -16.70 -30.72 -28.80
CA ASN A 283 -17.63 -29.98 -29.66
C ASN A 283 -17.95 -28.59 -29.10
N PRO A 284 -17.25 -27.53 -29.56
CA PRO A 284 -17.37 -26.18 -29.00
C PRO A 284 -18.72 -25.51 -29.26
N GLU A 285 -19.50 -26.01 -30.20
CA GLU A 285 -20.89 -25.56 -30.44
C GLU A 285 -21.79 -25.90 -29.25
N TYR A 286 -21.44 -26.95 -28.49
CA TYR A 286 -22.09 -27.29 -27.23
C TYR A 286 -21.49 -26.45 -26.11
N ARG A 287 -22.15 -25.33 -25.84
CA ARG A 287 -21.78 -24.39 -24.78
C ARG A 287 -23.01 -23.91 -24.03
N ALA A 288 -22.83 -23.56 -22.77
CA ALA A 288 -23.86 -22.98 -21.93
C ALA A 288 -23.33 -21.79 -21.16
N LEU A 289 -24.09 -20.68 -21.16
CA LEU A 289 -23.83 -19.54 -20.30
C LEU A 289 -24.29 -19.90 -18.88
N VAL A 290 -23.34 -20.08 -17.96
CA VAL A 290 -23.62 -20.47 -16.56
C VAL A 290 -24.24 -19.29 -15.82
N CYS A 291 -23.52 -18.16 -15.79
CA CYS A 291 -23.94 -16.93 -15.14
C CYS A 291 -23.22 -15.71 -15.76
N GLU A 292 -23.68 -14.53 -15.39
CA GLU A 292 -23.02 -13.25 -15.65
C GLU A 292 -22.77 -12.53 -14.32
N GLU A 293 -21.51 -12.16 -14.05
CA GLU A 293 -21.09 -11.48 -12.82
C GLU A 293 -21.24 -9.97 -12.90
N SER A 294 -21.23 -9.30 -11.75
CA SER A 294 -21.26 -7.82 -11.67
C SER A 294 -19.95 -7.18 -12.16
N ALA A 295 -18.84 -7.91 -12.07
CA ALA A 295 -17.50 -7.42 -12.30
C ALA A 295 -16.62 -8.42 -13.07
N PRO A 296 -15.54 -7.96 -13.73
CA PRO A 296 -14.59 -8.82 -14.42
C PRO A 296 -14.07 -9.96 -13.54
N ILE A 297 -14.08 -11.17 -14.09
CA ILE A 297 -13.76 -12.40 -13.36
C ILE A 297 -12.26 -12.67 -13.40
N LEU A 298 -11.67 -12.93 -12.24
CA LEU A 298 -10.23 -13.10 -12.06
C LEU A 298 -9.83 -14.56 -11.87
N LYS A 299 -10.63 -15.34 -11.13
CA LYS A 299 -10.36 -16.77 -10.88
C LYS A 299 -11.66 -17.55 -10.73
N LEU A 300 -11.60 -18.81 -11.14
CA LEU A 300 -12.62 -19.83 -10.94
C LEU A 300 -12.02 -20.96 -10.09
N GLU A 301 -12.79 -21.50 -9.16
CA GLU A 301 -12.43 -22.68 -8.37
C GLU A 301 -13.60 -23.65 -8.32
N LEU A 302 -13.41 -24.84 -8.91
CA LEU A 302 -14.43 -25.88 -9.01
C LEU A 302 -14.44 -26.72 -7.73
N THR A 303 -15.62 -27.00 -7.18
CA THR A 303 -15.75 -27.97 -6.09
C THR A 303 -15.96 -29.38 -6.65
N HIS A 304 -15.14 -30.32 -6.17
CA HIS A 304 -15.22 -31.73 -6.51
C HIS A 304 -16.01 -32.49 -5.43
N THR A 305 -17.29 -32.13 -5.28
CA THR A 305 -18.21 -32.77 -4.32
C THR A 305 -19.41 -33.38 -5.05
N ASP A 306 -20.26 -34.12 -4.33
CA ASP A 306 -21.49 -34.72 -4.90
C ASP A 306 -22.43 -33.67 -5.55
N GLN A 307 -22.31 -32.40 -5.14
CA GLN A 307 -23.01 -31.26 -5.69
C GLN A 307 -21.98 -30.28 -6.25
N PRO A 308 -21.57 -30.42 -7.53
CA PRO A 308 -20.53 -29.58 -8.10
C PRO A 308 -21.01 -28.12 -8.14
N SER A 309 -20.14 -27.24 -7.68
CA SER A 309 -20.35 -25.80 -7.66
C SER A 309 -19.07 -25.07 -8.07
N LEU A 310 -19.23 -23.82 -8.48
CA LEU A 310 -18.15 -22.98 -8.97
C LEU A 310 -18.03 -21.74 -8.10
N TRP A 311 -16.91 -21.63 -7.38
CA TRP A 311 -16.55 -20.39 -6.70
C TRP A 311 -15.91 -19.42 -7.68
N ILE A 312 -16.34 -18.16 -7.61
CA ILE A 312 -15.94 -17.10 -8.52
C ILE A 312 -15.39 -15.92 -7.72
N ALA A 313 -14.17 -15.53 -8.08
CA ALA A 313 -13.51 -14.34 -7.60
C ALA A 313 -13.43 -13.29 -8.72
N THR A 314 -13.74 -12.04 -8.40
CA THR A 314 -13.83 -10.92 -9.35
C THR A 314 -12.97 -9.74 -8.90
N THR A 315 -13.01 -8.63 -9.65
CA THR A 315 -12.42 -7.36 -9.19
C THR A 315 -13.17 -6.73 -8.01
N ASP A 316 -14.38 -7.20 -7.70
CA ASP A 316 -15.12 -6.84 -6.48
C ASP A 316 -14.63 -7.67 -5.29
N SER A 317 -14.86 -7.17 -4.08
CA SER A 317 -14.44 -7.85 -2.84
C SER A 317 -15.33 -9.04 -2.43
N CYS A 318 -16.51 -9.19 -3.02
CA CYS A 318 -17.40 -10.33 -2.78
C CYS A 318 -16.93 -11.58 -3.54
N ILE A 319 -17.13 -12.75 -2.95
CA ILE A 319 -16.89 -14.06 -3.58
C ILE A 319 -18.23 -14.80 -3.65
N LYS A 320 -18.57 -15.34 -4.81
CA LYS A 320 -19.86 -16.01 -5.05
C LYS A 320 -19.66 -17.48 -5.43
N CYS A 321 -20.58 -18.33 -5.00
CA CYS A 321 -20.64 -19.75 -5.36
C CYS A 321 -21.85 -20.00 -6.24
N TRP A 322 -21.64 -20.60 -7.40
CA TRP A 322 -22.68 -20.87 -8.38
C TRP A 322 -22.90 -22.38 -8.56
N PRO A 323 -24.16 -22.84 -8.66
CA PRO A 323 -24.48 -24.24 -8.91
C PRO A 323 -24.08 -24.71 -10.32
N LEU A 324 -23.78 -26.00 -10.48
CA LEU A 324 -23.42 -26.61 -11.79
C LEU A 324 -24.26 -27.84 -12.17
N GLN A 325 -25.27 -28.24 -11.39
CA GLN A 325 -25.95 -29.54 -11.55
C GLN A 325 -26.64 -29.73 -12.91
N LYS A 326 -27.05 -28.65 -13.58
CA LYS A 326 -27.85 -28.72 -14.82
C LYS A 326 -26.99 -28.68 -16.10
N ILE A 327 -25.67 -28.61 -16.00
CA ILE A 327 -24.79 -28.32 -17.14
C ILE A 327 -24.70 -29.50 -18.10
N SER A 328 -24.51 -30.73 -17.60
CA SER A 328 -24.40 -31.93 -18.43
C SER A 328 -25.65 -32.16 -19.30
N THR A 329 -26.84 -31.95 -18.74
CA THR A 329 -28.13 -32.05 -19.45
C THR A 329 -28.29 -30.99 -20.53
N LYS A 330 -27.76 -29.78 -20.32
CA LYS A 330 -27.89 -28.69 -21.29
C LYS A 330 -26.92 -28.84 -22.46
N LEU A 331 -25.71 -29.33 -22.22
CA LEU A 331 -24.71 -29.58 -23.26
C LEU A 331 -25.08 -30.75 -24.19
N SER A 332 -26.03 -31.61 -23.81
CA SER A 332 -26.51 -32.72 -24.65
C SER A 332 -27.73 -32.39 -25.52
N GLY A 333 -28.38 -31.23 -25.32
CA GLY A 333 -29.57 -30.81 -26.07
C GLY A 333 -29.23 -29.96 -27.29
N GLY A 334 -29.44 -30.49 -28.50
CA GLY A 334 -29.13 -29.81 -29.78
C GLY A 334 -30.15 -28.75 -30.22
N TYR A 335 -30.46 -27.76 -29.37
CA TYR A 335 -31.36 -26.65 -29.72
C TYR A 335 -30.61 -25.35 -30.03
N ASP A 336 -31.21 -24.55 -30.92
CA ASP A 336 -30.65 -23.37 -31.56
C ASP A 336 -29.96 -22.37 -30.60
N ASN A 337 -28.77 -21.94 -31.00
CA ASN A 337 -27.84 -21.06 -30.29
C ASN A 337 -28.26 -19.56 -30.30
N GLU A 338 -29.55 -19.24 -30.50
CA GLU A 338 -30.02 -17.84 -30.45
C GLU A 338 -30.30 -17.39 -29.02
N GLY A 339 -29.47 -16.47 -28.51
CA GLY A 339 -29.69 -15.79 -27.23
C GLY A 339 -29.60 -16.70 -26.00
N LEU A 340 -28.42 -17.29 -25.73
CA LEU A 340 -28.20 -18.13 -24.55
C LEU A 340 -28.35 -17.32 -23.26
N ALA A 341 -29.55 -17.28 -22.70
CA ALA A 341 -29.80 -16.71 -21.38
C ALA A 341 -28.98 -17.46 -20.30
N PRO A 342 -28.51 -16.74 -19.25
CA PRO A 342 -27.80 -17.36 -18.14
C PRO A 342 -28.61 -18.49 -17.51
N MET A 343 -27.97 -19.63 -17.25
CA MET A 343 -28.60 -20.76 -16.57
C MET A 343 -29.03 -20.41 -15.14
N TYR A 344 -28.23 -19.57 -14.49
CA TYR A 344 -28.43 -19.13 -13.12
C TYR A 344 -28.36 -17.61 -13.05
N THR A 345 -29.32 -17.02 -12.37
CA THR A 345 -29.41 -15.56 -12.15
C THR A 345 -29.02 -15.14 -10.74
N GLN A 346 -28.89 -16.09 -9.81
CA GLN A 346 -28.46 -15.87 -8.43
C GLN A 346 -27.47 -16.95 -7.99
N PRO A 347 -26.46 -16.60 -7.18
CA PRO A 347 -25.54 -17.57 -6.58
C PRO A 347 -26.19 -18.32 -5.42
N ASP A 348 -25.74 -19.56 -5.16
CA ASP A 348 -26.16 -20.36 -4.00
C ASP A 348 -25.60 -19.80 -2.69
N PHE A 349 -24.40 -19.21 -2.75
CA PHE A 349 -23.71 -18.67 -1.58
C PHE A 349 -22.95 -17.41 -1.96
N THR A 350 -22.95 -16.41 -1.06
CA THR A 350 -22.13 -15.20 -1.22
C THR A 350 -21.34 -14.92 0.07
N ILE A 351 -20.02 -14.87 -0.06
CA ILE A 351 -19.13 -14.30 0.96
C ILE A 351 -19.09 -12.78 0.72
N LYS A 352 -19.52 -12.01 1.72
CA LYS A 352 -19.57 -10.55 1.63
C LYS A 352 -18.16 -9.95 1.61
N GLY A 353 -17.95 -9.00 0.71
CA GLY A 353 -16.79 -8.11 0.69
C GLY A 353 -17.05 -6.83 1.48
N GLY A 354 -15.97 -6.14 1.86
CA GLY A 354 -16.02 -4.80 2.43
C GLY A 354 -15.73 -3.72 1.38
N PRO A 355 -16.05 -2.45 1.68
CA PRO A 355 -15.85 -1.35 0.75
C PRO A 355 -14.36 -1.00 0.57
N SER A 356 -13.93 -0.84 -0.68
CA SER A 356 -12.57 -0.41 -1.02
C SER A 356 -12.51 1.11 -1.11
N ILE A 357 -11.48 1.74 -0.54
CA ILE A 357 -11.20 3.15 -0.79
C ILE A 357 -10.71 3.30 -2.24
N ARG A 358 -11.33 4.19 -3.02
CA ARG A 358 -11.02 4.40 -4.45
C ARG A 358 -10.55 5.81 -4.78
N GLN A 359 -10.96 6.79 -3.98
CA GLN A 359 -10.54 8.18 -4.13
C GLN A 359 -10.07 8.72 -2.79
N TYR A 360 -9.11 9.63 -2.83
CA TYR A 360 -8.66 10.36 -1.67
C TYR A 360 -8.29 11.81 -2.05
N PHE A 361 -8.33 12.70 -1.07
CA PHE A 361 -7.86 14.06 -1.17
C PHE A 361 -7.13 14.44 0.11
N VAL A 362 -5.85 14.82 0.00
CA VAL A 362 -5.05 15.29 1.13
C VAL A 362 -5.36 16.78 1.33
N LEU A 363 -5.87 17.13 2.50
CA LEU A 363 -6.19 18.53 2.83
C LEU A 363 -4.92 19.37 2.94
N ASN A 364 -5.08 20.70 2.87
CA ASN A 364 -3.98 21.67 2.81
C ASN A 364 -3.08 21.68 4.05
N ASP A 365 -3.60 21.21 5.19
CA ASP A 365 -2.83 21.04 6.42
C ASP A 365 -1.84 19.87 6.38
N LYS A 366 -1.88 19.04 5.31
CA LYS A 366 -1.08 17.83 5.17
C LYS A 366 -1.14 16.95 6.42
N ARG A 367 -2.29 16.88 7.07
CA ARG A 367 -2.55 15.98 8.20
C ARG A 367 -3.80 15.16 7.96
N HIS A 368 -4.83 15.78 7.39
CA HIS A 368 -6.11 15.13 7.20
C HIS A 368 -6.31 14.67 5.76
N ILE A 369 -6.98 13.53 5.61
CA ILE A 369 -7.35 12.95 4.31
C ILE A 369 -8.86 12.77 4.29
N LEU A 370 -9.51 13.20 3.20
CA LEU A 370 -10.86 12.78 2.84
C LEU A 370 -10.77 11.59 1.88
N THR A 371 -11.62 10.59 2.05
CA THR A 371 -11.69 9.43 1.14
C THR A 371 -13.09 9.17 0.66
N LYS A 372 -13.23 8.55 -0.52
CA LYS A 372 -14.48 7.96 -1.01
C LYS A 372 -14.30 6.49 -1.35
N ASP A 373 -15.20 5.64 -0.88
CA ASP A 373 -15.15 4.19 -1.09
C ASP A 373 -16.05 3.69 -2.25
N THR A 374 -16.04 2.38 -2.50
CA THR A 374 -16.88 1.71 -3.53
C THR A 374 -18.38 1.76 -3.26
N GLU A 375 -18.80 2.08 -2.02
CA GLU A 375 -20.19 2.26 -1.65
C GLU A 375 -20.61 3.75 -1.68
N ASN A 376 -19.70 4.63 -2.10
CA ASN A 376 -19.82 6.09 -2.12
C ASN A 376 -19.88 6.73 -0.72
N ASN A 377 -19.44 6.05 0.32
CA ASN A 377 -19.29 6.68 1.63
C ASN A 377 -18.02 7.54 1.64
N VAL A 378 -18.13 8.72 2.26
CA VAL A 378 -17.05 9.66 2.49
C VAL A 378 -16.63 9.59 3.94
N ALA A 379 -15.33 9.57 4.20
CA ALA A 379 -14.77 9.55 5.55
C ALA A 379 -13.55 10.49 5.67
N LEU A 380 -13.36 11.04 6.87
CA LEU A 380 -12.22 11.87 7.25
C LEU A 380 -11.24 11.06 8.11
N TRP A 381 -9.96 11.21 7.83
CA TRP A 381 -8.88 10.47 8.48
C TRP A 381 -7.80 11.44 8.98
N ASP A 382 -7.17 11.10 10.09
CA ASP A 382 -5.98 11.77 10.61
C ASP A 382 -4.76 10.86 10.36
N VAL A 383 -3.84 11.33 9.53
CA VAL A 383 -2.61 10.62 9.17
C VAL A 383 -1.66 10.53 10.36
N LEU A 384 -1.62 11.58 11.18
CA LEU A 384 -0.67 11.69 12.29
C LEU A 384 -0.98 10.69 13.40
N THR A 385 -2.28 10.50 13.68
CA THR A 385 -2.74 9.52 14.69
C THR A 385 -3.09 8.16 14.08
N ALA A 386 -2.97 8.00 12.76
CA ALA A 386 -3.31 6.80 12.00
C ALA A 386 -4.73 6.28 12.30
N ARG A 387 -5.73 7.17 12.30
CA ARG A 387 -7.12 6.86 12.69
C ARG A 387 -8.15 7.46 11.73
N LYS A 388 -9.29 6.78 11.63
CA LYS A 388 -10.51 7.38 11.08
C LYS A 388 -11.07 8.35 12.13
N MET A 389 -11.39 9.57 11.72
CA MET A 389 -11.98 10.58 12.58
C MET A 389 -13.51 10.58 12.49
N GLU A 390 -14.03 10.69 11.27
CA GLU A 390 -15.45 10.89 11.02
C GLU A 390 -15.90 10.03 9.83
N GLU A 391 -17.04 9.37 9.96
CA GLU A 391 -17.76 8.75 8.85
C GLU A 391 -18.87 9.72 8.42
N LEU A 392 -18.72 10.32 7.25
CA LEU A 392 -19.64 11.34 6.73
C LEU A 392 -20.78 10.74 5.90
N GLY A 393 -20.68 9.46 5.55
CA GLY A 393 -21.68 8.75 4.76
C GLY A 393 -21.70 9.22 3.31
N LYS A 394 -22.86 9.08 2.65
CA LYS A 394 -23.00 9.34 1.20
C LYS A 394 -23.25 10.81 0.90
N ILE A 395 -22.21 11.62 1.05
CA ILE A 395 -22.19 13.05 0.70
C ILE A 395 -21.40 13.31 -0.58
N ASP A 396 -21.54 14.50 -1.15
CA ASP A 396 -20.74 14.91 -2.30
C ASP A 396 -19.27 15.13 -1.90
N PHE A 397 -18.37 14.42 -2.57
CA PHE A 397 -16.95 14.40 -2.23
C PHE A 397 -16.25 15.71 -2.58
N GLU A 398 -16.61 16.35 -3.71
CA GLU A 398 -15.97 17.59 -4.13
C GLU A 398 -16.47 18.80 -3.32
N GLU A 399 -17.76 18.82 -2.98
CA GLU A 399 -18.32 19.85 -2.10
C GLU A 399 -17.72 19.78 -0.70
N GLU A 400 -17.53 18.59 -0.14
CA GLU A 400 -16.91 18.45 1.18
C GLU A 400 -15.42 18.86 1.17
N ILE A 401 -14.69 18.61 0.07
CA ILE A 401 -13.33 19.14 -0.11
C ILE A 401 -13.34 20.67 -0.10
N LYS A 402 -14.24 21.30 -0.85
CA LYS A 402 -14.36 22.77 -0.91
C LYS A 402 -14.73 23.34 0.46
N LYS A 403 -15.66 22.72 1.17
CA LYS A 403 -16.11 23.12 2.50
C LYS A 403 -14.98 23.08 3.54
N ARG A 404 -14.07 22.11 3.44
CA ARG A 404 -12.92 21.95 4.35
C ARG A 404 -11.65 22.66 3.88
N PHE A 405 -11.72 23.43 2.80
CA PHE A 405 -10.58 24.20 2.30
C PHE A 405 -10.14 25.22 3.35
N LYS A 406 -8.83 25.25 3.62
CA LYS A 406 -8.18 26.25 4.47
C LYS A 406 -7.04 26.88 3.70
N THR A 407 -6.91 28.20 3.78
CA THR A 407 -5.81 28.95 3.18
C THR A 407 -4.54 28.83 4.04
N VAL A 408 -4.00 27.61 4.12
CA VAL A 408 -2.77 27.27 4.83
C VAL A 408 -1.91 26.43 3.88
N PHE A 409 -0.60 26.59 3.90
CA PHE A 409 0.30 25.74 3.13
C PHE A 409 1.27 25.00 4.05
N VAL A 410 1.18 23.66 4.05
CA VAL A 410 2.17 22.79 4.66
C VAL A 410 2.90 22.01 3.55
N PRO A 411 4.25 21.94 3.57
CA PRO A 411 5.01 21.12 2.62
C PRO A 411 4.54 19.65 2.65
N ASN A 412 4.57 18.99 1.50
CA ASN A 412 4.27 17.56 1.45
C ASN A 412 5.36 16.77 2.20
N TRP A 413 4.97 15.75 2.94
CA TRP A 413 5.89 14.92 3.75
C TRP A 413 5.54 13.43 3.76
N PHE A 414 4.49 13.03 3.04
CA PHE A 414 4.12 11.64 2.82
C PHE A 414 3.48 11.49 1.45
N SER A 415 3.38 10.24 0.98
CA SER A 415 2.53 9.88 -0.15
C SER A 415 1.49 8.85 0.28
N VAL A 416 0.42 8.74 -0.51
CA VAL A 416 -0.74 7.87 -0.24
C VAL A 416 -0.89 6.88 -1.38
N ASP A 417 -1.12 5.62 -1.04
CA ASP A 417 -1.44 4.54 -1.97
C ASP A 417 -2.73 3.84 -1.55
N LEU A 418 -3.53 3.45 -2.55
CA LEU A 418 -4.81 2.78 -2.39
C LEU A 418 -4.83 1.38 -3.04
N LYS A 419 -3.68 0.81 -3.41
CA LYS A 419 -3.63 -0.49 -4.13
C LYS A 419 -4.37 -1.60 -3.39
N THR A 420 -4.32 -1.61 -2.06
CA THR A 420 -4.96 -2.61 -1.20
C THR A 420 -6.44 -2.31 -0.93
N GLY A 421 -6.97 -1.18 -1.40
CA GLY A 421 -8.28 -0.67 -1.01
C GLY A 421 -8.34 -0.10 0.41
N LEU A 422 -7.19 -0.03 1.09
CA LEU A 422 -6.96 0.61 2.38
C LEU A 422 -6.02 1.81 2.20
N LEU A 423 -6.05 2.75 3.15
CA LEU A 423 -5.11 3.87 3.17
C LEU A 423 -3.73 3.38 3.59
N THR A 424 -2.80 3.34 2.64
CA THR A 424 -1.38 3.08 2.90
C THR A 424 -0.61 4.38 2.77
N ILE A 425 0.13 4.75 3.81
CA ILE A 425 0.92 5.98 3.86
C ILE A 425 2.40 5.60 3.73
N HIS A 426 3.13 6.33 2.91
CA HIS A 426 4.57 6.14 2.69
C HIS A 426 5.35 7.39 3.12
N LEU A 427 6.45 7.15 3.84
CA LEU A 427 7.40 8.15 4.32
C LEU A 427 8.75 7.90 3.65
N ASP A 428 9.25 8.92 2.96
CA ASP A 428 10.48 8.88 2.20
C ASP A 428 11.51 9.89 2.73
N GLU A 429 12.79 9.53 2.67
CA GLU A 429 13.90 10.37 3.14
C GLU A 429 13.91 11.79 2.54
N SER A 430 13.41 11.95 1.30
CA SER A 430 13.45 13.21 0.57
C SER A 430 12.58 14.31 1.17
N ASP A 431 11.45 13.96 1.76
CA ASP A 431 10.40 14.90 2.15
C ASP A 431 9.75 14.60 3.50
N CYS A 432 10.01 13.44 4.13
CA CYS A 432 9.46 13.09 5.45
C CYS A 432 9.63 14.21 6.49
N PHE A 433 10.75 14.94 6.46
CA PHE A 433 11.03 16.02 7.40
C PHE A 433 10.78 17.43 6.86
N ALA A 434 10.09 17.58 5.73
CA ALA A 434 9.83 18.89 5.13
C ALA A 434 8.79 19.71 5.90
N ALA A 435 7.89 19.06 6.63
CA ALA A 435 6.78 19.73 7.28
C ALA A 435 7.05 20.00 8.78
N TRP A 436 6.98 21.27 9.13
CA TRP A 436 7.03 21.74 10.51
C TRP A 436 5.71 22.42 10.87
N MET A 437 5.25 22.25 12.11
CA MET A 437 4.02 22.84 12.64
C MET A 437 4.21 23.29 14.08
N SER A 438 3.35 24.17 14.57
CA SER A 438 3.37 24.54 15.99
C SER A 438 2.69 23.47 16.85
N SER A 439 3.09 23.35 18.12
CA SER A 439 2.47 22.43 19.09
C SER A 439 0.96 22.68 19.22
N ARG A 440 0.56 23.96 19.20
CA ARG A 440 -0.87 24.34 19.22
C ARG A 440 -1.63 23.81 18.01
N GLU A 441 -1.07 23.90 16.81
CA GLU A 441 -1.70 23.36 15.58
C GLU A 441 -1.80 21.83 15.61
N LEU A 442 -0.92 21.16 16.34
CA LEU A 442 -0.93 19.71 16.52
C LEU A 442 -1.91 19.25 17.61
N GLY A 443 -2.43 20.17 18.43
CA GLY A 443 -3.37 19.88 19.52
C GLY A 443 -2.71 19.57 20.86
N ALA A 444 -1.40 19.80 21.01
CA ALA A 444 -0.62 19.44 22.21
C ALA A 444 -0.52 20.55 23.26
N GLY A 445 -1.08 21.74 23.01
CA GLY A 445 -1.07 22.86 23.97
C GLY A 445 0.27 23.61 24.03
N LEU A 446 0.37 24.57 24.96
CA LEU A 446 1.60 25.31 25.26
C LEU A 446 2.44 24.54 26.29
N THR A 447 3.75 24.73 26.27
CA THR A 447 4.62 24.23 27.35
C THR A 447 4.25 24.89 28.69
N PRO A 448 4.70 24.34 29.84
CA PRO A 448 4.51 24.98 31.14
C PRO A 448 5.04 26.42 31.22
N GLU A 449 6.00 26.77 30.36
CA GLU A 449 6.59 28.12 30.23
C GLU A 449 5.81 29.03 29.27
N GLY A 450 4.67 28.58 28.73
CA GLY A 450 3.85 29.35 27.78
C GLY A 450 4.42 29.43 26.36
N THR A 451 5.46 28.65 26.03
CA THR A 451 6.08 28.62 24.70
C THR A 451 5.37 27.64 23.76
N ASP A 452 5.27 27.97 22.47
CA ASP A 452 4.69 27.12 21.42
C ASP A 452 5.82 26.51 20.56
N PRO A 453 6.34 25.32 20.91
CA PRO A 453 7.47 24.74 20.22
C PRO A 453 7.08 24.34 18.79
N LYS A 454 8.08 24.45 17.90
CA LYS A 454 7.98 24.04 16.51
C LYS A 454 8.39 22.58 16.39
N LEU A 455 7.47 21.73 15.94
CA LEU A 455 7.66 20.29 15.86
C LEU A 455 7.66 19.83 14.40
N ASN A 456 8.44 18.79 14.13
CA ASN A 456 8.51 18.18 12.80
C ASN A 456 7.57 16.98 12.75
N ILE A 457 6.51 17.06 11.94
CA ILE A 457 5.42 16.07 12.00
C ILE A 457 5.84 14.68 11.52
N GLY A 458 6.78 14.58 10.58
CA GLY A 458 7.34 13.29 10.15
C GLY A 458 8.20 12.63 11.23
N GLN A 459 9.00 13.41 11.96
CA GLN A 459 9.73 12.93 13.12
C GLN A 459 8.78 12.41 14.20
N GLU A 460 7.76 13.18 14.57
CA GLU A 460 6.81 12.78 15.61
C GLU A 460 6.08 11.50 15.20
N LEU A 461 5.69 11.37 13.93
CA LEU A 461 5.03 10.15 13.44
C LEU A 461 5.96 8.93 13.51
N LEU A 462 7.22 9.07 13.08
CA LEU A 462 8.19 7.98 13.17
C LEU A 462 8.45 7.55 14.62
N GLN A 463 8.45 8.50 15.55
CA GLN A 463 8.56 8.20 16.98
C GLN A 463 7.34 7.44 17.48
N ALA A 464 6.13 7.80 17.06
CA ALA A 464 4.92 7.07 17.43
C ALA A 464 4.87 5.66 16.81
N LEU A 465 5.26 5.50 15.53
CA LEU A 465 5.29 4.20 14.84
C LEU A 465 6.33 3.21 15.42
N LEU A 466 7.36 3.72 16.10
CA LEU A 466 8.44 2.93 16.70
C LEU A 466 8.52 3.14 18.22
N GLU A 467 7.41 3.52 18.85
CA GLU A 467 7.36 3.85 20.28
C GLU A 467 7.71 2.64 21.16
N HIS A 468 7.40 1.43 20.69
CA HIS A 468 7.68 0.19 21.41
C HIS A 468 9.07 -0.39 21.12
N TRP A 469 9.85 0.21 20.23
CA TRP A 469 11.22 -0.24 19.94
C TRP A 469 12.17 0.26 21.03
N PRO A 470 12.76 -0.58 21.90
CA PRO A 470 13.47 -0.12 23.09
C PRO A 470 14.68 0.79 22.82
N LYS A 471 15.26 0.75 21.61
CA LYS A 471 16.35 1.64 21.21
C LYS A 471 15.93 3.11 21.08
N THR A 472 14.64 3.40 20.98
CA THR A 472 14.13 4.77 20.88
C THR A 472 13.91 5.42 22.25
N HIS A 473 13.92 4.61 23.31
CA HIS A 473 13.65 5.06 24.68
C HIS A 473 14.82 5.86 25.21
N VAL A 474 14.53 7.09 25.65
CA VAL A 474 15.45 7.88 26.47
C VAL A 474 15.15 7.53 27.92
N TYR A 475 16.18 7.11 28.66
CA TYR A 475 16.09 6.94 30.10
C TYR A 475 16.46 8.26 30.76
N ASP A 476 15.47 8.99 31.28
CA ASP A 476 15.75 10.07 32.21
C ASP A 476 16.27 9.46 33.52
N ASN A 477 17.45 9.90 33.96
CA ASN A 477 17.95 9.59 35.30
C ASN A 477 17.17 10.41 36.32
N GLN A 478 15.95 10.01 36.66
CA GLN A 478 15.26 10.53 37.84
C GLN A 478 15.56 9.62 39.04
N GLU A 479 16.28 10.15 40.03
CA GLU A 479 16.41 9.50 41.35
C GLU A 479 15.02 9.47 42.00
N SER A 480 14.46 8.28 42.20
CA SER A 480 13.29 8.11 43.05
C SER A 480 13.70 8.13 44.53
N MET A 481 12.85 8.70 45.39
CA MET A 481 13.02 8.79 46.86
C MET A 481 13.28 7.45 47.57
N ASN A 482 13.12 6.31 46.88
CA ASN A 482 13.27 4.96 47.44
C ASN A 482 14.43 4.15 46.84
N GLY A 483 15.31 4.75 46.03
CA GLY A 483 16.48 4.06 45.47
C GLY A 483 16.16 2.97 44.44
N ILE A 484 14.92 2.92 43.94
CA ILE A 484 14.50 2.03 42.85
C ILE A 484 14.46 2.87 41.56
N MET A 485 15.34 2.58 40.60
CA MET A 485 15.29 3.18 39.27
C MET A 485 14.01 2.72 38.54
N GLU A 486 12.96 3.54 38.53
CA GLU A 486 11.83 3.36 37.63
C GLU A 486 12.19 3.94 36.26
N LYS A 487 12.50 3.05 35.32
CA LYS A 487 12.74 3.41 33.91
C LYS A 487 11.40 3.61 33.21
N SER A 488 10.96 4.86 33.05
CA SER A 488 9.81 5.18 32.19
C SER A 488 10.28 5.89 30.92
N PRO A 489 9.93 5.41 29.71
CA PRO A 489 10.26 6.09 28.48
C PRO A 489 9.46 7.39 28.33
N SER A 490 10.07 8.41 27.72
CA SER A 490 9.37 9.64 27.35
C SER A 490 8.16 9.32 26.46
N THR A 491 6.97 9.72 26.90
CA THR A 491 5.72 9.45 26.17
C THR A 491 5.68 10.28 24.89
N PRO A 492 5.40 9.69 23.72
CA PRO A 492 5.26 10.47 22.48
C PRO A 492 4.09 11.43 22.58
N LEU A 493 4.15 12.53 21.81
CA LEU A 493 3.12 13.56 21.80
C LEU A 493 1.74 13.03 21.41
N PHE A 494 1.72 12.00 20.55
CA PHE A 494 0.54 11.28 20.15
C PHE A 494 0.87 9.80 19.94
N GLN A 495 -0.17 8.97 19.96
CA GLN A 495 -0.05 7.53 19.81
C GLN A 495 -0.77 7.04 18.56
N VAL A 496 -0.13 6.12 17.86
CA VAL A 496 -0.75 5.35 16.79
C VAL A 496 -1.38 4.08 17.39
N PRO A 497 -2.45 3.52 16.80
CA PRO A 497 -3.00 2.25 17.26
C PRO A 497 -1.93 1.15 17.23
N GLY A 498 -1.81 0.37 18.31
CA GLY A 498 -0.77 -0.67 18.43
C GLY A 498 -0.86 -1.75 17.34
N HIS A 499 -2.03 -1.97 16.75
CA HIS A 499 -2.24 -2.89 15.63
C HIS A 499 -1.87 -2.31 14.25
N THR A 500 -1.38 -1.06 14.19
CA THR A 500 -0.98 -0.42 12.92
C THR A 500 0.19 -1.20 12.32
N PRO A 501 0.05 -1.76 11.09
CA PRO A 501 1.17 -2.41 10.43
C PRO A 501 2.21 -1.38 10.01
N VAL A 502 3.47 -1.61 10.38
CA VAL A 502 4.65 -0.84 9.95
C VAL A 502 5.45 -1.70 8.99
N ILE A 503 5.84 -1.12 7.85
CA ILE A 503 6.47 -1.81 6.73
C ILE A 503 7.73 -1.05 6.32
N PHE A 504 8.85 -1.75 6.26
CA PHE A 504 10.10 -1.25 5.68
C PHE A 504 10.28 -1.88 4.32
N CYS A 505 10.39 -1.07 3.26
CA CYS A 505 10.55 -1.60 1.90
C CYS A 505 11.54 -0.77 1.07
N GLU A 506 12.22 -1.45 0.16
CA GLU A 506 13.06 -0.78 -0.84
C GLU A 506 12.18 -0.02 -1.82
N ILE A 507 12.62 1.19 -2.22
CA ILE A 507 12.03 1.89 -3.36
C ILE A 507 12.19 0.98 -4.59
N GLY A 508 11.07 0.48 -5.12
CA GLY A 508 11.02 -0.59 -6.12
C GLY A 508 10.24 -1.84 -5.70
N GLY A 509 9.74 -1.92 -4.47
CA GLY A 509 8.66 -2.85 -4.08
C GLY A 509 9.08 -4.05 -3.22
N ARG A 510 10.37 -4.29 -3.02
CA ARG A 510 10.83 -5.39 -2.15
C ARG A 510 10.62 -5.03 -0.69
N THR A 511 9.71 -5.74 -0.02
CA THR A 511 9.51 -5.58 1.43
C THR A 511 10.68 -6.20 2.19
N LEU A 512 11.30 -5.44 3.10
CA LEU A 512 12.36 -5.92 3.97
C LEU A 512 11.76 -6.57 5.22
N PHE A 513 10.92 -5.82 5.93
CA PHE A 513 10.33 -6.24 7.19
C PHE A 513 8.94 -5.63 7.38
N ARG A 514 8.06 -6.36 8.07
CA ARG A 514 6.71 -5.95 8.45
C ARG A 514 6.46 -6.41 9.88
N LEU A 515 5.95 -5.52 10.71
CA LEU A 515 5.50 -5.81 12.08
C LEU A 515 4.26 -4.97 12.41
N LEU A 516 3.59 -5.27 13.52
CA LEU A 516 2.65 -4.32 14.13
C LEU A 516 3.42 -3.39 15.08
N CYS A 517 2.96 -2.14 15.23
CA CYS A 517 3.60 -1.17 16.11
C CYS A 517 3.88 -1.74 17.52
N ARG A 518 2.88 -2.40 18.12
CA ARG A 518 2.97 -2.98 19.47
C ARG A 518 4.01 -4.11 19.63
N ASP A 519 4.39 -4.76 18.54
CA ASP A 519 5.28 -5.92 18.57
C ASP A 519 6.76 -5.53 18.54
N ALA A 520 7.10 -4.25 18.37
CA ALA A 520 8.47 -3.77 18.20
C ALA A 520 9.41 -4.04 19.40
N ALA A 521 8.85 -4.43 20.56
CA ALA A 521 9.58 -4.83 21.74
C ALA A 521 10.02 -6.32 21.75
N GLY A 522 9.50 -7.16 20.85
CA GLY A 522 9.88 -8.57 20.78
C GLY A 522 11.35 -8.78 20.39
N GLU A 523 12.00 -9.82 20.92
CA GLU A 523 13.45 -10.06 20.67
C GLU A 523 13.77 -10.24 19.19
N THR A 524 12.91 -10.97 18.46
CA THR A 524 13.08 -11.20 17.02
C THR A 524 12.84 -9.92 16.23
N GLU A 525 11.80 -9.17 16.59
CA GLU A 525 11.43 -7.90 15.99
C GLU A 525 12.54 -6.87 16.19
N GLN A 526 13.12 -6.77 17.39
CA GLN A 526 14.24 -5.87 17.68
C GLN A 526 15.46 -6.19 16.82
N MET A 527 15.81 -7.47 16.67
CA MET A 527 16.91 -7.90 15.81
C MET A 527 16.66 -7.46 14.36
N LEU A 528 15.45 -7.70 13.84
CA LEU A 528 15.09 -7.32 12.47
C LEU A 528 15.01 -5.80 12.28
N LEU A 529 14.52 -5.04 13.26
CA LEU A 529 14.53 -3.57 13.24
C LEU A 529 15.96 -3.03 13.15
N ASN A 530 16.90 -3.59 13.92
CA ASN A 530 18.30 -3.19 13.87
C ASN A 530 18.94 -3.39 12.49
N GLU A 531 18.49 -4.38 11.73
CA GLU A 531 19.00 -4.68 10.39
C GLU A 531 18.29 -3.88 9.28
N THR A 532 17.03 -3.50 9.49
CA THR A 532 16.16 -3.00 8.41
C THR A 532 15.76 -1.53 8.50
N VAL A 533 15.75 -0.94 9.71
CA VAL A 533 15.43 0.48 9.87
C VAL A 533 16.52 1.32 9.22
N PRO A 534 16.19 2.22 8.28
CA PRO A 534 17.19 3.00 7.56
C PRO A 534 17.83 4.09 8.45
N SER A 535 19.06 4.46 8.12
CA SER A 535 19.85 5.43 8.90
C SER A 535 19.15 6.77 9.08
N TRP A 536 18.46 7.28 8.05
CA TRP A 536 17.73 8.55 8.13
C TRP A 536 16.63 8.56 9.20
N VAL A 537 16.06 7.39 9.51
CA VAL A 537 15.12 7.21 10.64
C VAL A 537 15.91 7.14 11.93
N VAL A 538 16.91 6.26 12.03
CA VAL A 538 17.76 6.09 13.23
C VAL A 538 18.34 7.42 13.71
N ASP A 539 18.83 8.27 12.80
CA ASP A 539 19.42 9.56 13.13
C ASP A 539 18.46 10.49 13.87
N VAL A 540 17.17 10.44 13.53
CA VAL A 540 16.16 11.31 14.14
C VAL A 540 15.56 10.69 15.39
N ILE A 541 15.19 9.40 15.37
CA ILE A 541 14.46 8.77 16.48
C ILE A 541 15.35 8.13 17.56
N VAL A 542 16.57 7.70 17.21
CA VAL A 542 17.54 7.09 18.15
C VAL A 542 18.61 8.11 18.54
N HIS A 543 19.25 8.75 17.56
CA HIS A 543 20.31 9.73 17.82
C HIS A 543 19.79 11.12 18.20
N ARG A 544 18.46 11.36 18.08
CA ARG A 544 17.79 12.63 18.43
C ARG A 544 18.39 13.84 17.68
N ASN A 545 18.91 13.63 16.48
CA ASN A 545 19.35 14.72 15.62
C ASN A 545 18.12 15.43 15.06
N ALA A 546 17.92 16.69 15.48
CA ALA A 546 16.82 17.51 14.98
C ALA A 546 16.92 17.66 13.45
N PRO A 547 15.82 17.42 12.70
CA PRO A 547 15.79 17.65 11.28
C PRO A 547 16.10 19.11 10.94
N LYS A 548 16.55 19.35 9.71
CA LYS A 548 16.89 20.69 9.26
C LYS A 548 15.62 21.54 9.11
N SER A 549 15.61 22.72 9.72
CA SER A 549 14.51 23.68 9.53
C SER A 549 14.59 24.36 8.16
N ASN A 550 13.41 24.64 7.59
CA ASN A 550 13.30 25.30 6.29
C ASN A 550 13.35 26.82 6.45
N LYS A 551 14.05 27.48 5.52
CA LYS A 551 14.10 28.94 5.43
C LYS A 551 13.62 29.44 4.08
N ILE A 552 12.90 30.55 4.08
CA ILE A 552 12.47 31.25 2.88
C ILE A 552 13.33 32.50 2.72
N PRO A 553 14.07 32.64 1.61
CA PRO A 553 14.64 33.93 1.22
C PRO A 553 13.51 34.84 0.69
N PHE A 554 13.53 36.11 1.10
CA PHE A 554 12.56 37.11 0.67
C PHE A 554 13.16 38.51 0.63
N PHE A 555 12.55 39.39 -0.16
CA PHE A 555 12.85 40.82 -0.20
C PHE A 555 11.77 41.61 0.53
N LEU A 556 12.19 42.69 1.19
CA LEU A 556 11.30 43.61 1.89
C LEU A 556 11.50 45.02 1.33
N GLN A 557 10.44 45.64 0.80
CA GLN A 557 10.51 46.92 0.08
C GLN A 557 9.39 47.87 0.52
N PRO A 558 9.59 49.19 0.49
CA PRO A 558 8.47 50.11 0.72
C PRO A 558 7.47 50.00 -0.43
N HIS A 559 6.18 50.08 -0.11
CA HIS A 559 5.12 50.09 -1.12
C HIS A 559 5.24 51.35 -2.00
N PRO A 560 5.06 51.27 -3.34
CA PRO A 560 5.24 52.41 -4.24
C PRO A 560 4.45 53.67 -3.85
N SER A 561 3.30 53.51 -3.19
CA SER A 561 2.45 54.61 -2.72
C SER A 561 3.03 55.44 -1.58
N THR A 562 4.08 54.96 -0.90
CA THR A 562 4.63 55.62 0.31
C THR A 562 5.60 56.76 -0.01
N GLY A 563 6.11 56.84 -1.24
CA GLY A 563 7.14 57.82 -1.62
C GLY A 563 8.51 57.61 -0.94
N ILE A 564 8.69 56.55 -0.14
CA ILE A 564 9.95 56.21 0.54
C ILE A 564 10.95 55.68 -0.49
N LYS A 565 12.09 56.37 -0.66
CA LYS A 565 13.15 55.94 -1.57
C LYS A 565 13.88 54.71 -1.00
N THR A 566 14.00 53.66 -1.81
CA THR A 566 14.68 52.41 -1.42
C THR A 566 16.20 52.64 -1.34
N ILE A 567 16.77 52.63 -0.13
CA ILE A 567 18.21 52.87 0.07
C ILE A 567 19.04 51.58 -0.21
N LYS A 568 18.45 50.38 -0.03
CA LYS A 568 19.04 49.08 -0.37
C LYS A 568 17.95 48.00 -0.50
N LYS A 569 18.08 47.07 -1.46
CA LYS A 569 17.24 45.86 -1.54
C LYS A 569 17.80 44.82 -0.58
N ASP A 570 17.31 44.80 0.65
CA ASP A 570 17.76 43.81 1.62
C ASP A 570 17.09 42.46 1.34
N ARG A 571 17.92 41.48 0.99
CA ARG A 571 17.52 40.07 0.86
C ARG A 571 17.58 39.44 2.25
N LEU A 572 16.43 39.24 2.86
CA LEU A 572 16.27 38.61 4.16
C LEU A 572 16.05 37.10 4.01
N SER A 573 16.28 36.36 5.10
CA SER A 573 15.94 34.94 5.17
C SER A 573 15.46 34.59 6.57
N ALA A 574 14.29 33.96 6.65
CA ALA A 574 13.67 33.58 7.91
C ALA A 574 13.11 32.16 7.82
N SER A 575 12.71 31.60 8.96
CA SER A 575 11.94 30.34 9.01
C SER A 575 10.73 30.45 8.08
N ASP A 576 10.44 29.39 7.35
CA ASP A 576 9.24 29.29 6.50
C ASP A 576 7.92 29.48 7.27
N MET A 577 7.90 29.07 8.54
CA MET A 577 6.79 29.27 9.50
C MET A 577 6.83 30.61 10.25
N ILE A 578 7.67 31.57 9.86
CA ILE A 578 7.60 32.89 10.51
C ILE A 578 6.28 33.56 10.11
N GLN A 579 5.56 34.09 11.10
CA GLN A 579 4.29 34.77 10.87
C GLN A 579 4.52 36.18 10.33
N VAL A 580 3.57 36.66 9.52
CA VAL A 580 3.56 38.01 8.95
C VAL A 580 3.67 39.08 10.04
N ARG A 581 3.03 38.88 11.20
CA ARG A 581 3.16 39.80 12.36
C ARG A 581 4.61 40.05 12.78
N LYS A 582 5.48 39.03 12.71
CA LYS A 582 6.90 39.16 13.08
C LYS A 582 7.69 39.95 12.03
N VAL A 583 7.26 39.91 10.77
CA VAL A 583 7.83 40.77 9.72
C VAL A 583 7.34 42.21 9.89
N ILE A 584 6.08 42.41 10.28
CA ILE A 584 5.51 43.73 10.61
C ILE A 584 6.27 44.37 11.79
N GLU A 585 6.46 43.63 12.89
CA GLU A 585 7.28 44.07 14.04
C GLU A 585 8.70 44.48 13.60
N HIS A 586 9.34 43.68 12.73
CA HIS A 586 10.65 44.00 12.20
C HIS A 586 10.67 45.31 11.38
N VAL A 587 9.65 45.55 10.55
CA VAL A 587 9.53 46.82 9.82
C VAL A 587 9.37 47.98 10.79
N TYR A 588 8.47 47.85 11.77
CA TYR A 588 8.18 48.91 12.74
C TYR A 588 9.42 49.30 13.57
N GLU A 589 10.13 48.32 14.13
CA GLU A 589 11.28 48.58 14.98
C GLU A 589 12.54 48.94 14.20
N LYS A 590 12.88 48.17 13.16
CA LYS A 590 14.21 48.21 12.54
C LYS A 590 14.26 49.00 11.24
N VAL A 591 13.16 49.02 10.50
CA VAL A 591 13.12 49.71 9.19
C VAL A 591 12.63 51.15 9.36
N LEU A 592 11.59 51.37 10.17
CA LEU A 592 11.06 52.71 10.47
C LEU A 592 11.72 53.36 11.70
N GLY A 593 12.47 52.61 12.50
CA GLY A 593 13.23 53.12 13.63
C GLY A 593 12.39 53.61 14.82
N GLN A 594 11.09 53.26 14.87
CA GLN A 594 10.15 53.76 15.89
C GLN A 594 10.12 52.91 17.18
N GLY A 595 11.03 51.94 17.31
CA GLY A 595 11.14 51.07 18.50
C GLY A 595 12.17 51.53 19.55
N SER A 596 12.87 52.67 19.36
CA SER A 596 13.97 53.09 20.26
C SER A 596 13.76 54.40 21.03
N GLU A 597 12.53 54.92 21.12
CA GLU A 597 12.23 56.05 22.00
C GLU A 597 11.82 55.57 23.39
N ASN A 598 12.75 54.99 24.14
CA ASN A 598 12.71 54.94 25.61
C ASN A 598 14.06 54.45 26.15
N GLY A 599 14.96 55.38 26.48
CA GLY A 599 16.22 55.01 27.14
C GLY A 599 17.36 56.02 27.10
N SER A 600 17.12 57.33 27.17
CA SER A 600 18.17 58.28 27.55
C SER A 600 17.84 58.87 28.93
N GLN A 601 18.22 58.17 30.00
CA GLN A 601 18.25 58.77 31.34
C GLN A 601 19.67 59.22 31.66
N THR A 602 19.82 60.54 31.66
CA THR A 602 20.89 61.27 32.34
C THR A 602 20.85 61.01 33.83
N ASN A 603 22.01 60.65 34.41
CA ASN A 603 22.21 60.51 35.85
C ASN A 603 21.95 61.84 36.59
N SER A 604 20.95 61.88 37.46
CA SER A 604 20.94 62.73 38.64
C SER A 604 20.09 62.09 39.73
N ALA A 605 20.71 61.86 40.89
CA ALA A 605 20.11 61.21 42.05
C ALA A 605 19.24 62.18 42.88
N SER A 606 18.05 61.72 43.28
CA SER A 606 17.43 62.01 44.57
C SER A 606 16.20 61.12 44.73
N GLY A 607 16.13 60.37 45.83
CA GLY A 607 15.13 59.34 46.05
C GLY A 607 13.77 59.85 46.51
N GLU A 608 12.74 59.05 46.23
CA GLU A 608 11.62 58.76 47.12
C GLU A 608 10.87 57.52 46.58
N ARG A 609 10.46 56.64 47.50
CA ARG A 609 9.80 55.36 47.21
C ARG A 609 8.31 55.61 46.94
N ALA A 610 7.84 55.25 45.76
CA ALA A 610 6.42 55.14 45.43
C ALA A 610 6.13 53.75 44.83
N GLU A 611 4.97 53.19 45.17
CA GLU A 611 4.52 51.83 44.84
C GLU A 611 4.37 51.58 43.33
N PRO A 612 4.54 50.32 42.86
CA PRO A 612 4.41 50.00 41.44
C PRO A 612 2.93 49.93 41.06
N VAL A 613 2.48 50.93 40.31
CA VAL A 613 1.28 50.81 39.47
C VAL A 613 1.68 50.02 38.23
N GLU A 614 1.17 48.81 38.06
CA GLU A 614 1.27 48.04 36.82
C GLU A 614 0.58 48.84 35.70
N LYS A 615 1.37 49.58 34.91
CA LYS A 615 0.96 50.00 33.58
C LYS A 615 1.10 48.78 32.67
N GLU A 616 -0.01 48.25 32.19
CA GLU A 616 0.00 47.32 31.06
C GLU A 616 0.71 48.02 29.88
N GLU A 617 1.95 47.60 29.58
CA GLU A 617 2.59 47.97 28.33
C GLU A 617 1.77 47.37 27.19
N PRO A 618 1.39 48.16 26.16
CA PRO A 618 0.65 47.63 25.03
C PRO A 618 1.50 46.56 24.32
N ASP A 619 0.90 45.39 24.03
CA ASP A 619 1.55 44.31 23.28
C ASP A 619 2.16 44.89 22.01
N LEU A 620 3.49 44.83 21.90
CA LEU A 620 4.24 45.43 20.80
C LEU A 620 3.75 44.92 19.43
N SER A 621 3.21 43.69 19.40
CA SER A 621 2.58 43.11 18.22
C SER A 621 1.30 43.83 17.80
N SER A 622 0.50 44.36 18.74
CA SER A 622 -0.72 45.11 18.40
C SER A 622 -0.37 46.50 17.86
N VAL A 623 0.58 47.19 18.52
CA VAL A 623 1.04 48.52 18.12
C VAL A 623 1.67 48.51 16.74
N ALA A 624 2.49 47.50 16.43
CA ALA A 624 3.11 47.38 15.11
C ALA A 624 2.07 47.09 14.01
N ALA A 625 1.08 46.23 14.30
CA ALA A 625 0.01 45.88 13.35
C ALA A 625 -0.94 47.05 13.05
N GLU A 626 -1.14 47.97 13.99
CA GLU A 626 -1.92 49.20 13.78
C GLU A 626 -1.18 50.25 12.94
N LYS A 627 0.16 50.16 12.86
CA LYS A 627 1.01 51.19 12.22
C LYS A 627 1.64 50.77 10.91
N VAL A 628 1.66 49.47 10.59
CA VAL A 628 2.31 48.95 9.39
C VAL A 628 1.49 47.84 8.76
N GLU A 629 1.21 47.99 7.47
CA GLU A 629 0.63 46.94 6.64
C GLU A 629 1.71 46.24 5.81
N LEU A 630 1.54 44.93 5.62
CA LEU A 630 2.36 44.12 4.72
C LEU A 630 1.52 43.63 3.53
N ILE A 631 2.07 43.77 2.34
CA ILE A 631 1.38 43.59 1.06
C ILE A 631 2.20 42.65 0.16
N CYS A 632 1.52 41.70 -0.51
CA CYS A 632 2.12 40.85 -1.53
C CYS A 632 1.22 40.85 -2.77
N ASN A 633 1.77 41.22 -3.94
CA ASN A 633 1.03 41.35 -5.21
C ASN A 633 -0.31 42.10 -5.06
N GLU A 634 -0.26 43.32 -4.50
CA GLU A 634 -1.42 44.19 -4.27
C GLU A 634 -2.48 43.67 -3.28
N GLN A 635 -2.20 42.60 -2.53
CA GLN A 635 -3.08 42.08 -1.48
C GLN A 635 -2.49 42.30 -0.10
N ILE A 636 -3.29 42.88 0.81
CA ILE A 636 -2.94 43.03 2.23
C ILE A 636 -2.91 41.65 2.88
N LEU A 637 -1.83 41.37 3.60
CA LEU A 637 -1.61 40.08 4.24
C LEU A 637 -2.19 40.07 5.65
N ASP A 638 -2.84 38.97 6.02
CA ASP A 638 -3.26 38.70 7.39
C ASP A 638 -2.02 38.46 8.28
N SER A 639 -1.98 39.09 9.44
CA SER A 639 -0.86 39.05 10.38
C SER A 639 -0.61 37.65 10.97
N SER A 640 -1.63 36.78 10.97
CA SER A 640 -1.56 35.40 11.45
C SER A 640 -0.96 34.42 10.43
N MET A 641 -0.93 34.77 9.13
CA MET A 641 -0.38 33.90 8.08
C MET A 641 1.14 33.73 8.23
N ASP A 642 1.66 32.59 7.77
CA ASP A 642 3.10 32.33 7.69
C ASP A 642 3.67 32.60 6.27
N LEU A 643 4.99 32.82 6.18
CA LEU A 643 5.61 33.16 4.90
C LEU A 643 5.47 32.07 3.84
N ARG A 644 5.42 30.80 4.22
CA ARG A 644 5.20 29.70 3.26
C ARG A 644 3.79 29.75 2.65
N THR A 645 2.77 30.09 3.43
CA THR A 645 1.40 30.30 2.95
C THR A 645 1.33 31.53 2.04
N VAL A 646 1.97 32.63 2.43
CA VAL A 646 2.07 33.83 1.58
C VAL A 646 2.76 33.50 0.26
N LYS A 647 3.89 32.79 0.30
CA LYS A 647 4.63 32.38 -0.89
C LYS A 647 3.83 31.43 -1.79
N HIS A 648 2.99 30.57 -1.22
CA HIS A 648 2.23 29.59 -1.99
C HIS A 648 0.99 30.21 -2.66
N PHE A 649 0.20 31.01 -1.93
CA PHE A 649 -1.10 31.50 -2.41
C PHE A 649 -1.06 32.91 -3.02
N TYR A 650 -0.17 33.78 -2.53
CA TYR A 650 -0.18 35.20 -2.89
C TYR A 650 0.95 35.56 -3.87
N TRP A 651 2.10 34.90 -3.76
CA TRP A 651 3.24 35.15 -4.64
C TRP A 651 3.11 34.44 -5.99
N LYS A 652 2.93 35.21 -7.06
CA LYS A 652 2.67 34.72 -8.44
C LYS A 652 3.88 34.76 -9.37
N GLN A 653 5.03 35.24 -8.91
CA GLN A 653 6.21 35.43 -9.77
C GLN A 653 7.24 34.31 -9.58
N THR A 654 8.07 34.07 -10.60
CA THR A 654 9.19 33.14 -10.52
C THR A 654 10.38 33.81 -9.84
N GLY A 655 10.57 33.58 -8.54
CA GLY A 655 11.68 34.16 -7.79
C GLY A 655 11.48 34.10 -6.28
N ASP A 656 12.40 34.74 -5.55
CA ASP A 656 12.28 34.93 -4.10
C ASP A 656 11.03 35.78 -3.78
N LEU A 657 10.38 35.45 -2.67
CA LEU A 657 9.19 36.16 -2.21
C LEU A 657 9.51 37.65 -2.04
N THR A 658 8.68 38.55 -2.56
CA THR A 658 8.85 40.00 -2.34
C THR A 658 7.63 40.55 -1.59
N LEU A 659 7.90 41.13 -0.43
CA LEU A 659 6.91 41.74 0.45
C LEU A 659 7.08 43.25 0.42
N HIS A 660 5.96 43.97 0.32
CA HIS A 660 5.92 45.41 0.39
C HIS A 660 5.36 45.85 1.74
N TYR A 661 5.96 46.85 2.38
CA TYR A 661 5.43 47.43 3.61
C TYR A 661 4.90 48.85 3.36
N ARG A 662 3.84 49.21 4.07
CA ARG A 662 3.23 50.54 4.04
C ARG A 662 2.97 51.02 5.48
N PRO A 663 3.60 52.11 5.94
CA PRO A 663 3.20 52.77 7.18
C PRO A 663 1.78 53.32 7.04
N LEU A 664 0.97 53.19 8.09
CA LEU A 664 -0.40 53.70 8.18
C LEU A 664 -0.48 55.13 8.71
#